data_AF-A0A374VTG8-F1
#
_entry.id   AF-A0A374VTG8-F1
#
_cell.length_a   1.000
_cell.length_b   1.000
_cell.length_c   1.000
_cell.angle_alpha   90.00
_cell.angle_beta   90.00
_cell.angle_gamma   90.00
#
_symmetry.space_group_name_H-M   'P 1'
#
loop_
_entity.id
_entity.type
_entity.pdbx_description
1 polymer ?
#
loop_
_entity_poly.entity_id
_entity_poly.type
_entity_poly.pdbx_seq_one_letter_code
_entity_poly.pdbx_strand_id
1 'polypeptide(L)'
;MKKQIATLLALSTAAACILTYQPTAVGAEEYSVLDNTDKLVQEALEDNTDELGDALYDSVTEGEVPLYEADASSTQSELEKAAIEKGMYKDTFSFANHLCTLSQEDFAKRVYEPVRANMTDSEIDLGYEADISRVAYKGGLCFGMTAISVLVHNGELTPGDLQEGAETLYDVTLTDDVDALIAYYNSLQLYTEVELAVITAPAMLTKEEHTDMFLDCAARCKEKGTYFMAGIATKKGGTHAVVGMDELSGNWTFDGISYDTCIITYDSNCVKPGTETSAFKDDACIYINSETKQFCIPAYEASTENGDVLLYATDDDSLLTYKAPIRGTTKTNTDVSETVKLKFHNGGKDQMQLSSTTKDGQTYDFWKLSKVNYGDYIFFGKGSSFHLEKNERAPEFAFSIKGEGYRLRIEQSGYQNPNDPKLYDVGTKCKMDFSKDSVAYTNTDTQKITVSYIFTYDEGGYKFAPVASSTIVIDVPPNQTITVSKQDTGFAITGDGEVLVQAIPTAAQKEQDAFDGSYEEYLDWFGSYFINFVRSKDVLLQFNTEKECSELVYDFDGDGVFDDAPMLGDADGNGKPYEPNDIYWTALHIAKKAVIGHGSRRYYQGNVPNIEADTDNNGKIDTNDLFDIVYECALRGAGLK
;
A
#
# COMPACT_ATOMS: atom_id res chain seq x y z
N MET A 1 50.77 -20.13 1.69
CA MET A 1 49.87 -21.18 2.23
C MET A 1 48.98 -20.70 3.39
N LYS A 2 49.46 -20.30 4.58
CA LYS A 2 48.54 -19.81 5.65
C LYS A 2 47.82 -18.47 5.35
N LYS A 3 48.38 -17.59 4.50
CA LYS A 3 47.71 -16.35 4.04
C LYS A 3 46.74 -16.54 2.87
N GLN A 4 46.82 -17.64 2.12
CA GLN A 4 45.90 -17.93 1.01
C GLN A 4 44.66 -18.72 1.46
N ILE A 5 44.76 -19.47 2.56
CA ILE A 5 43.62 -20.17 3.18
C ILE A 5 42.70 -19.18 3.93
N ALA A 6 43.24 -18.09 4.48
CA ALA A 6 42.43 -17.05 5.12
C ALA A 6 41.64 -16.20 4.11
N THR A 7 42.19 -15.94 2.92
CA THR A 7 41.49 -15.24 1.82
C THR A 7 40.44 -16.13 1.15
N LEU A 8 40.69 -17.44 1.03
CA LEU A 8 39.68 -18.40 0.55
C LEU A 8 38.53 -18.59 1.56
N LEU A 9 38.83 -18.58 2.87
CA LEU A 9 37.78 -18.60 3.90
C LEU A 9 36.94 -17.32 3.85
N ALA A 10 37.56 -16.14 3.76
CA ALA A 10 36.84 -14.86 3.72
C ALA A 10 35.93 -14.70 2.47
N LEU A 11 36.39 -15.17 1.29
CA LEU A 11 35.57 -15.19 0.07
C LEU A 11 34.45 -16.25 0.12
N SER A 12 34.66 -17.37 0.82
CA SER A 12 33.61 -18.38 1.03
C SER A 12 32.53 -17.93 2.03
N THR A 13 32.87 -17.06 3.00
CA THR A 13 31.89 -16.49 3.93
C THR A 13 31.05 -15.38 3.26
N ALA A 14 31.64 -14.58 2.36
CA ALA A 14 30.90 -13.57 1.61
C ALA A 14 29.92 -14.17 0.57
N ALA A 15 30.30 -15.27 -0.09
CA ALA A 15 29.41 -16.00 -1.00
C ALA A 15 28.31 -16.78 -0.25
N ALA A 16 28.57 -17.21 1.00
CA ALA A 16 27.54 -17.80 1.85
C ALA A 16 26.52 -16.75 2.33
N CYS A 17 26.94 -15.54 2.68
CA CYS A 17 26.00 -14.48 3.12
C CYS A 17 25.03 -14.00 2.02
N ILE A 18 25.42 -14.08 0.74
CA ILE A 18 24.54 -13.74 -0.41
C ILE A 18 23.47 -14.83 -0.64
N LEU A 19 23.69 -16.05 -0.14
CA LEU A 19 22.92 -17.24 -0.54
C LEU A 19 22.30 -18.00 0.63
N THR A 20 22.63 -17.66 1.89
CA THR A 20 21.94 -18.16 3.09
C THR A 20 20.85 -17.21 3.59
N TYR A 21 20.29 -16.37 2.72
CA TYR A 21 18.87 -16.08 2.88
C TYR A 21 18.14 -17.41 2.61
N GLN A 22 18.02 -18.24 3.67
CA GLN A 22 16.67 -18.71 3.98
C GLN A 22 15.77 -17.46 3.98
N PRO A 23 14.44 -17.55 3.85
CA PRO A 23 13.65 -16.58 4.59
C PRO A 23 14.16 -16.74 6.03
N THR A 24 15.09 -15.88 6.44
CA THR A 24 15.17 -15.52 7.81
C THR A 24 13.73 -15.08 8.00
N ALA A 25 12.99 -15.90 8.73
CA ALA A 25 12.27 -15.34 9.85
C ALA A 25 13.27 -14.43 10.61
N VAL A 26 13.68 -13.29 10.00
CA VAL A 26 13.48 -12.00 10.61
C VAL A 26 12.04 -12.15 10.98
N GLY A 27 11.79 -12.33 12.28
CA GLY A 27 10.44 -12.48 12.72
C GLY A 27 9.61 -11.43 12.00
N ALA A 28 8.31 -11.68 11.90
CA ALA A 28 7.46 -10.58 12.26
C ALA A 28 7.99 -10.01 13.60
N GLU A 29 8.99 -9.11 13.57
CA GLU A 29 8.79 -7.85 14.23
C GLU A 29 7.51 -7.37 13.57
N GLU A 30 6.43 -7.63 14.31
CA GLU A 30 5.05 -7.32 14.00
C GLU A 30 4.98 -5.81 13.78
N TYR A 31 5.46 -5.35 12.63
CA TYR A 31 5.27 -4.00 12.17
C TYR A 31 3.85 -3.94 11.61
N SER A 32 2.90 -3.89 12.54
CA SER A 32 1.62 -3.23 12.36
C SER A 32 1.83 -1.98 11.53
N VAL A 33 1.00 -1.75 10.51
CA VAL A 33 1.04 -0.46 9.80
C VAL A 33 0.81 0.67 10.81
N LEU A 34 0.11 0.39 11.93
CA LEU A 34 -0.37 1.34 12.95
C LEU A 34 0.05 1.00 14.42
N ASP A 35 1.31 0.68 14.77
CA ASP A 35 1.75 0.65 16.20
C ASP A 35 3.23 1.06 16.39
N ASN A 36 3.47 2.18 17.09
CA ASN A 36 4.08 2.20 18.43
C ASN A 36 4.13 3.62 19.02
N THR A 37 3.38 3.82 20.10
CA THR A 37 3.36 4.97 21.00
C THR A 37 4.61 5.08 21.90
N ASP A 38 4.80 6.30 22.40
CA ASP A 38 5.57 6.73 23.58
C ASP A 38 7.10 6.94 23.49
N LYS A 39 7.51 8.17 23.17
CA LYS A 39 7.87 9.17 24.21
C LYS A 39 8.33 10.53 23.65
N LEU A 40 7.67 11.58 24.14
CA LEU A 40 8.14 12.94 24.37
C LEU A 40 8.31 13.85 23.14
N VAL A 41 7.19 14.50 22.81
CA VAL A 41 7.10 15.96 22.56
C VAL A 41 8.17 16.69 23.37
N GLN A 42 9.01 17.49 22.71
CA GLN A 42 9.19 18.90 23.05
C GLN A 42 10.26 19.56 22.16
N GLU A 43 9.77 20.59 21.46
CA GLU A 43 10.46 21.84 21.14
C GLU A 43 11.49 21.79 20.01
N ALA A 44 11.05 22.06 18.78
CA ALA A 44 11.49 23.23 18.00
C ALA A 44 11.29 23.10 16.47
N LEU A 45 10.06 23.13 15.97
CA LEU A 45 9.81 23.53 14.58
C LEU A 45 8.58 24.45 14.53
N GLU A 46 8.81 25.71 14.90
CA GLU A 46 7.89 26.81 14.62
C GLU A 46 7.66 26.90 13.10
N ASP A 47 6.37 26.93 12.75
CA ASP A 47 5.72 27.21 11.46
C ASP A 47 5.70 26.10 10.37
N ASN A 48 4.55 25.40 10.35
CA ASN A 48 3.88 24.68 9.24
C ASN A 48 4.20 23.21 8.95
N THR A 49 4.59 22.40 9.94
CA THR A 49 4.46 20.93 9.86
C THR A 49 3.37 20.48 10.84
N ASP A 50 2.16 20.26 10.33
CA ASP A 50 1.00 19.90 11.15
C ASP A 50 1.25 18.56 11.87
N GLU A 51 1.29 18.60 13.21
CA GLU A 51 1.16 17.47 14.15
C GLU A 51 -0.13 16.64 13.92
N LEU A 52 -0.99 17.06 12.98
CA LEU A 52 -2.21 16.41 12.52
C LEU A 52 -1.97 15.01 11.96
N GLY A 53 -0.79 14.82 11.38
CA GLY A 53 -0.41 13.60 10.72
C GLY A 53 -0.32 12.41 11.66
N ASP A 54 0.60 12.52 12.62
CA ASP A 54 0.90 11.46 13.58
C ASP A 54 -0.35 11.10 14.42
N ALA A 55 -1.18 12.12 14.73
CA ALA A 55 -2.45 11.95 15.43
C ALA A 55 -3.55 11.28 14.59
N LEU A 56 -3.43 11.19 13.26
CA LEU A 56 -4.41 10.55 12.36
C LEU A 56 -4.23 9.02 12.29
N TYR A 57 -3.02 8.53 12.55
CA TYR A 57 -2.66 7.11 12.37
C TYR A 57 -2.65 6.32 13.70
N ASP A 58 -2.08 6.87 14.77
CA ASP A 58 -2.07 6.23 16.11
C ASP A 58 -3.48 6.11 16.74
N SER A 59 -4.40 6.91 16.24
CA SER A 59 -5.74 7.09 16.75
C SER A 59 -6.79 6.15 16.15
N VAL A 60 -6.39 5.35 15.17
CA VAL A 60 -7.15 4.24 14.60
C VAL A 60 -6.90 2.95 15.42
N THR A 61 -5.97 2.97 16.38
CA THR A 61 -5.46 1.75 17.05
C THR A 61 -5.38 1.78 18.55
N GLU A 62 -5.30 2.94 19.18
CA GLU A 62 -5.19 3.01 20.64
C GLU A 62 -6.13 4.08 21.24
N GLY A 63 -7.09 3.63 22.03
CA GLY A 63 -7.95 4.47 22.85
C GLY A 63 -8.94 3.64 23.66
N GLU A 64 -9.04 3.90 24.96
CA GLU A 64 -10.19 3.41 25.74
C GLU A 64 -11.46 4.09 25.20
N VAL A 65 -12.52 3.33 24.94
CA VAL A 65 -13.82 3.89 24.54
C VAL A 65 -14.27 4.88 25.63
N PRO A 66 -14.38 6.19 25.34
CA PRO A 66 -14.80 7.16 26.34
C PRO A 66 -16.31 7.01 26.57
N LEU A 67 -16.68 6.16 27.53
CA LEU A 67 -18.06 5.98 27.97
C LEU A 67 -18.42 7.12 28.93
N TYR A 68 -19.20 8.09 28.46
CA TYR A 68 -19.60 9.24 29.29
C TYR A 68 -20.89 9.01 30.07
N GLU A 69 -20.81 9.12 31.40
CA GLU A 69 -21.97 9.22 32.30
C GLU A 69 -22.67 10.58 32.12
N ALA A 70 -24.01 10.59 31.99
CA ALA A 70 -24.79 11.82 31.83
C ALA A 70 -25.48 12.24 33.13
N ASP A 71 -25.50 13.56 33.38
CA ASP A 71 -26.37 14.22 34.35
C ASP A 71 -27.82 14.28 33.86
N ALA A 72 -28.76 14.10 34.78
CA ALA A 72 -30.19 14.02 34.50
C ALA A 72 -30.83 15.41 34.28
N SER A 73 -30.99 15.82 33.02
CA SER A 73 -31.88 16.92 32.61
C SER A 73 -33.20 16.37 32.06
N SER A 74 -34.33 17.01 32.40
CA SER A 74 -35.70 16.47 32.22
C SER A 74 -36.55 17.13 31.14
N THR A 75 -35.95 17.93 30.23
CA THR A 75 -36.65 18.53 29.08
C THR A 75 -35.86 18.32 27.79
N GLN A 76 -36.52 17.70 26.79
CA GLN A 76 -36.00 17.46 25.44
C GLN A 76 -35.58 18.79 24.77
N SER A 77 -34.35 18.86 24.26
CA SER A 77 -33.82 20.05 23.58
C SER A 77 -34.44 20.25 22.18
N GLU A 78 -34.32 21.44 21.60
CA GLU A 78 -34.75 21.66 20.21
C GLU A 78 -33.89 20.87 19.21
N LEU A 79 -32.61 20.65 19.52
CA LEU A 79 -31.73 19.81 18.73
C LEU A 79 -32.17 18.34 18.79
N GLU A 80 -32.59 17.85 19.97
CA GLU A 80 -33.10 16.48 20.12
C GLU A 80 -34.40 16.29 19.34
N LYS A 81 -35.28 17.30 19.29
CA LYS A 81 -36.49 17.23 18.46
C LYS A 81 -36.15 17.15 16.98
N ALA A 82 -35.21 17.97 16.51
CA ALA A 82 -34.74 17.93 15.12
C ALA A 82 -34.10 16.58 14.79
N ALA A 83 -33.28 16.04 15.69
CA ALA A 83 -32.70 14.71 15.53
C ALA A 83 -33.78 13.61 15.41
N ILE A 84 -34.84 13.65 16.24
CA ILE A 84 -35.97 12.71 16.16
C ILE A 84 -36.72 12.84 14.84
N GLU A 85 -37.01 14.05 14.37
CA GLU A 85 -37.63 14.25 13.06
C GLU A 85 -36.80 13.65 11.92
N LYS A 86 -35.48 13.59 12.10
CA LYS A 86 -34.55 13.03 11.13
C LYS A 86 -34.29 11.54 11.27
N GLY A 87 -34.85 10.86 12.27
CA GLY A 87 -34.70 9.41 12.44
C GLY A 87 -33.88 8.98 13.66
N MET A 88 -33.56 9.88 14.59
CA MET A 88 -33.02 9.47 15.90
C MET A 88 -33.99 8.49 16.57
N TYR A 89 -33.45 7.36 17.07
CA TYR A 89 -34.18 6.22 17.63
C TYR A 89 -34.90 5.33 16.61
N LYS A 90 -34.76 5.60 15.32
CA LYS A 90 -35.21 4.71 14.24
C LYS A 90 -34.04 4.18 13.43
N ASP A 91 -33.10 5.05 13.10
CA ASP A 91 -31.97 4.76 12.22
C ASP A 91 -30.65 4.70 13.03
N THR A 92 -30.73 4.50 14.34
CA THR A 92 -29.59 4.46 15.27
C THR A 92 -29.66 3.25 16.21
N PHE A 93 -28.51 2.74 16.65
CA PHE A 93 -28.45 1.57 17.54
C PHE A 93 -28.84 1.91 18.99
N SER A 94 -29.40 0.91 19.69
CA SER A 94 -29.73 1.01 21.13
C SER A 94 -28.55 0.69 22.06
N PHE A 95 -27.40 0.29 21.50
CA PHE A 95 -26.17 -0.04 22.23
C PHE A 95 -25.00 0.86 21.82
N ALA A 96 -24.02 0.97 22.71
CA ALA A 96 -22.87 1.84 22.53
C ALA A 96 -21.84 1.25 21.58
N ASN A 97 -20.95 2.14 21.12
CA ASN A 97 -19.68 1.74 20.56
C ASN A 97 -18.96 0.77 21.49
N HIS A 98 -18.36 -0.27 20.93
CA HIS A 98 -17.74 -1.35 21.67
C HIS A 98 -16.57 -1.92 20.87
N LEU A 99 -15.76 -2.73 21.53
CA LEU A 99 -14.78 -3.60 20.90
C LEU A 99 -15.49 -4.89 20.47
N CYS A 100 -15.01 -5.51 19.39
CA CYS A 100 -15.50 -6.80 18.93
C CYS A 100 -15.48 -7.82 20.08
N THR A 101 -16.62 -8.48 20.30
CA THR A 101 -16.84 -9.44 21.39
C THR A 101 -16.75 -10.90 20.94
N LEU A 102 -16.62 -11.13 19.63
CA LEU A 102 -16.49 -12.46 19.04
C LEU A 102 -15.28 -13.21 19.59
N SER A 103 -15.42 -14.53 19.68
CA SER A 103 -14.27 -15.42 19.87
C SER A 103 -13.28 -15.28 18.71
N GLN A 104 -12.00 -15.57 18.94
CA GLN A 104 -10.99 -15.51 17.88
C GLN A 104 -11.32 -16.45 16.70
N GLU A 105 -11.94 -17.60 16.97
CA GLU A 105 -12.37 -18.55 15.92
C GLU A 105 -13.53 -18.00 15.09
N ASP A 106 -14.54 -17.42 15.75
CA ASP A 106 -15.69 -16.83 15.06
C ASP A 106 -15.28 -15.59 14.28
N PHE A 107 -14.43 -14.72 14.85
CA PHE A 107 -13.89 -13.55 14.16
C PHE A 107 -13.07 -13.95 12.93
N ALA A 108 -12.19 -14.95 13.07
CA ALA A 108 -11.38 -15.46 11.97
C ALA A 108 -12.29 -15.85 10.79
N LYS A 109 -13.31 -16.66 11.05
CA LYS A 109 -14.18 -17.21 10.02
C LYS A 109 -15.18 -16.19 9.44
N ARG A 110 -15.67 -15.28 10.27
CA ARG A 110 -16.82 -14.42 9.91
C ARG A 110 -16.42 -13.02 9.47
N VAL A 111 -15.23 -12.56 9.87
CA VAL A 111 -14.74 -11.20 9.59
C VAL A 111 -13.41 -11.26 8.87
N TYR A 112 -12.37 -11.83 9.50
CA TYR A 112 -11.01 -11.82 8.96
C TYR A 112 -10.90 -12.49 7.59
N GLU A 113 -11.33 -13.76 7.48
CA GLU A 113 -11.24 -14.53 6.23
C GLU A 113 -12.03 -13.87 5.10
N PRO A 114 -13.31 -13.45 5.28
CA PRO A 114 -14.05 -12.72 4.25
C PRO A 114 -13.44 -11.38 3.84
N VAL A 115 -12.96 -10.58 4.80
CA VAL A 115 -12.33 -9.28 4.50
C VAL A 115 -11.03 -9.48 3.73
N ARG A 116 -10.16 -10.40 4.19
CA ARG A 116 -8.90 -10.79 3.53
C ARG A 116 -9.13 -11.34 2.13
N ALA A 117 -10.14 -12.19 1.94
CA ALA A 117 -10.45 -12.77 0.62
C ALA A 117 -10.83 -11.71 -0.44
N ASN A 118 -11.31 -10.55 0.00
CA ASN A 118 -11.66 -9.41 -0.83
C ASN A 118 -10.52 -8.38 -0.95
N MET A 119 -9.41 -8.54 -0.22
CA MET A 119 -8.22 -7.71 -0.41
C MET A 119 -7.54 -8.03 -1.74
N THR A 120 -6.90 -7.01 -2.30
CA THR A 120 -6.05 -7.08 -3.48
C THR A 120 -4.65 -7.59 -3.12
N ASP A 121 -3.89 -8.06 -4.10
CA ASP A 121 -2.51 -8.46 -3.88
C ASP A 121 -1.66 -7.31 -3.32
N SER A 122 -1.89 -6.05 -3.74
CA SER A 122 -1.16 -4.89 -3.19
C SER A 122 -1.51 -4.59 -1.72
N GLU A 123 -2.72 -4.90 -1.27
CA GLU A 123 -3.14 -4.74 0.13
C GLU A 123 -2.47 -5.79 1.02
N ILE A 124 -2.47 -7.05 0.57
CA ILE A 124 -1.86 -8.17 1.31
C ILE A 124 -0.34 -8.03 1.38
N ASP A 125 0.30 -7.61 0.29
CA ASP A 125 1.75 -7.34 0.22
C ASP A 125 2.19 -6.14 1.10
N LEU A 126 1.23 -5.35 1.60
CA LEU A 126 1.46 -4.30 2.59
C LEU A 126 1.08 -4.70 4.02
N GLY A 127 0.58 -5.91 4.23
CA GLY A 127 0.20 -6.42 5.54
C GLY A 127 -1.11 -5.87 6.09
N TYR A 128 -1.99 -5.32 5.24
CA TYR A 128 -3.25 -4.71 5.68
C TYR A 128 -4.17 -5.71 6.37
N GLU A 129 -4.03 -7.00 6.06
CA GLU A 129 -4.76 -8.07 6.73
C GLU A 129 -4.42 -8.19 8.22
N ALA A 130 -3.19 -7.85 8.63
CA ALA A 130 -2.79 -7.85 10.04
C ALA A 130 -3.57 -6.80 10.86
N ASP A 131 -4.14 -5.80 10.19
CA ASP A 131 -4.82 -4.67 10.82
C ASP A 131 -6.29 -4.98 11.12
N ILE A 132 -6.88 -5.98 10.46
CA ILE A 132 -8.29 -6.36 10.60
C ILE A 132 -8.63 -6.67 12.07
N SER A 133 -7.82 -7.51 12.72
CA SER A 133 -8.00 -7.84 14.13
C SER A 133 -7.74 -6.65 15.06
N ARG A 134 -6.78 -5.79 14.70
CA ARG A 134 -6.41 -4.64 15.54
C ARG A 134 -7.52 -3.61 15.58
N VAL A 135 -8.08 -3.22 14.44
CA VAL A 135 -9.17 -2.24 14.38
C VAL A 135 -10.48 -2.76 15.00
N ALA A 136 -10.63 -4.07 15.14
CA ALA A 136 -11.81 -4.69 15.75
C ALA A 136 -11.67 -4.89 17.27
N TYR A 137 -10.50 -5.31 17.75
CA TYR A 137 -10.29 -5.66 19.17
C TYR A 137 -9.55 -4.60 19.99
N LYS A 138 -8.87 -3.65 19.36
CA LYS A 138 -8.19 -2.53 20.04
C LYS A 138 -8.81 -1.17 19.74
N GLY A 139 -9.46 -1.03 18.58
CA GLY A 139 -10.24 0.16 18.21
C GLY A 139 -11.74 -0.06 18.41
N GLY A 140 -12.47 0.98 18.83
CA GLY A 140 -13.93 0.94 18.88
C GLY A 140 -14.52 0.81 17.47
N LEU A 141 -15.62 0.06 17.33
CA LEU A 141 -16.29 -0.21 16.05
C LEU A 141 -17.12 0.97 15.49
N CYS A 142 -16.74 2.21 15.82
CA CYS A 142 -17.46 3.43 15.47
C CYS A 142 -17.67 3.62 13.97
N PHE A 143 -16.68 3.28 13.14
CA PHE A 143 -16.78 3.37 11.69
C PHE A 143 -17.85 2.41 11.18
N GLY A 144 -17.84 1.15 11.63
CA GLY A 144 -18.83 0.15 11.23
C GLY A 144 -20.25 0.52 11.64
N MET A 145 -20.45 0.98 12.88
CA MET A 145 -21.76 1.41 13.38
C MET A 145 -22.28 2.64 12.64
N THR A 146 -21.40 3.61 12.35
CA THR A 146 -21.74 4.83 11.60
C THR A 146 -22.08 4.50 10.16
N ALA A 147 -21.28 3.66 9.50
CA ALA A 147 -21.52 3.22 8.12
C ALA A 147 -22.91 2.59 7.98
N ILE A 148 -23.24 1.64 8.85
CA ILE A 148 -24.55 0.98 8.82
C ILE A 148 -25.69 1.97 9.07
N SER A 149 -25.55 2.89 10.03
CA SER A 149 -26.59 3.87 10.34
C SER A 149 -26.87 4.80 9.15
N VAL A 150 -25.80 5.28 8.48
CA VAL A 150 -25.90 6.08 7.24
C VAL A 150 -26.60 5.28 6.15
N LEU A 151 -26.15 4.05 5.90
CA LEU A 151 -26.69 3.21 4.83
C LEU A 151 -28.16 2.81 5.06
N VAL A 152 -28.58 2.57 6.31
CA VAL A 152 -29.99 2.29 6.62
C VAL A 152 -30.86 3.51 6.35
N HIS A 153 -30.44 4.70 6.79
CA HIS A 153 -31.19 5.92 6.54
C HIS A 153 -31.28 6.25 5.05
N ASN A 154 -30.16 6.10 4.34
CA ASN A 154 -30.07 6.37 2.90
C ASN A 154 -30.78 5.31 2.03
N GLY A 155 -31.23 4.20 2.64
CA GLY A 155 -32.00 3.14 1.98
C GLY A 155 -31.16 2.08 1.28
N GLU A 156 -29.83 2.10 1.47
CA GLU A 156 -28.88 1.11 0.95
C GLU A 156 -28.84 -0.15 1.80
N LEU A 157 -29.24 -0.08 3.07
CA LEU A 157 -29.50 -1.22 3.97
C LEU A 157 -30.87 -1.10 4.62
N THR A 158 -31.33 -2.19 5.22
CA THR A 158 -32.52 -2.21 6.07
C THR A 158 -32.17 -2.86 7.41
N PRO A 159 -32.87 -2.52 8.52
CA PRO A 159 -32.62 -3.18 9.81
C PRO A 159 -32.78 -4.71 9.74
N GLY A 160 -33.69 -5.21 8.89
CA GLY A 160 -33.88 -6.63 8.62
C GLY A 160 -32.69 -7.33 7.94
N ASP A 161 -31.80 -6.57 7.28
CA ASP A 161 -30.55 -7.11 6.74
C ASP A 161 -29.55 -7.43 7.87
N LEU A 162 -29.67 -6.78 9.05
CA LEU A 162 -28.83 -7.04 10.22
C LEU A 162 -29.42 -8.13 11.11
N GLN A 163 -30.73 -8.06 11.38
CA GLN A 163 -31.41 -8.97 12.30
C GLN A 163 -32.84 -9.20 11.83
N GLU A 164 -33.21 -10.47 11.60
CA GLU A 164 -34.54 -10.83 11.13
C GLU A 164 -35.64 -10.28 12.06
N GLY A 165 -36.60 -9.57 11.47
CA GLY A 165 -37.74 -8.99 12.18
C GLY A 165 -37.50 -7.61 12.79
N ALA A 166 -36.30 -7.03 12.69
CA ALA A 166 -36.06 -5.64 13.07
C ALA A 166 -36.75 -4.68 12.09
N GLU A 167 -37.54 -3.73 12.61
CA GLU A 167 -38.18 -2.66 11.82
C GLU A 167 -37.37 -1.37 11.86
N THR A 168 -36.59 -1.17 12.91
CA THR A 168 -35.69 -0.04 13.16
C THR A 168 -34.32 -0.54 13.60
N LEU A 169 -33.26 0.26 13.44
CA LEU A 169 -31.95 -0.07 14.00
C LEU A 169 -31.95 -0.11 15.53
N TYR A 170 -32.92 0.55 16.16
CA TYR A 170 -33.10 0.52 17.61
C TYR A 170 -33.61 -0.84 18.11
N ASP A 171 -34.29 -1.62 17.26
CA ASP A 171 -34.75 -2.98 17.56
C ASP A 171 -33.62 -4.02 17.48
N VAL A 172 -32.50 -3.66 16.85
CA VAL A 172 -31.34 -4.54 16.67
C VAL A 172 -30.64 -4.71 18.01
N THR A 173 -30.40 -5.96 18.38
CA THR A 173 -29.67 -6.32 19.59
C THR A 173 -28.26 -6.77 19.24
N LEU A 174 -27.29 -6.49 20.11
CA LEU A 174 -25.92 -6.92 19.91
C LEU A 174 -25.79 -8.45 20.11
N THR A 175 -25.97 -9.19 19.03
CA THR A 175 -25.71 -10.63 18.91
C THR A 175 -24.38 -10.85 18.19
N ASP A 176 -23.81 -12.05 18.26
CA ASP A 176 -22.60 -12.41 17.51
C ASP A 176 -22.74 -12.15 15.99
N ASP A 177 -23.96 -12.28 15.44
CA ASP A 177 -24.21 -12.01 14.02
C ASP A 177 -24.13 -10.52 13.69
N VAL A 178 -24.70 -9.69 14.56
CA VAL A 178 -24.66 -8.23 14.43
C VAL A 178 -23.25 -7.70 14.68
N ASP A 179 -22.55 -8.22 15.69
CA ASP A 179 -21.17 -7.84 16.02
C ASP A 179 -20.22 -8.18 14.87
N ALA A 180 -20.33 -9.37 14.27
CA ALA A 180 -19.56 -9.74 13.09
C ALA A 180 -19.80 -8.80 11.90
N LEU A 181 -21.05 -8.42 11.68
CA LEU A 181 -21.41 -7.52 10.59
C LEU A 181 -20.86 -6.11 10.82
N ILE A 182 -21.00 -5.56 12.03
CA ILE A 182 -20.42 -4.27 12.41
C ILE A 182 -18.90 -4.32 12.26
N ALA A 183 -18.24 -5.37 12.75
CA ALA A 183 -16.80 -5.54 12.63
C ALA A 183 -16.34 -5.60 11.17
N TYR A 184 -17.07 -6.28 10.28
CA TYR A 184 -16.78 -6.26 8.84
C TYR A 184 -16.91 -4.84 8.29
N TYR A 185 -18.05 -4.16 8.51
CA TYR A 185 -18.24 -2.77 8.05
C TYR A 185 -17.16 -1.83 8.61
N ASN A 186 -16.67 -2.09 9.83
CA ASN A 186 -15.55 -1.36 10.43
C ASN A 186 -14.24 -1.61 9.67
N SER A 187 -13.99 -2.83 9.20
CA SER A 187 -12.79 -3.18 8.42
C SER A 187 -12.77 -2.63 6.99
N LEU A 188 -13.87 -2.06 6.47
CA LEU A 188 -13.88 -1.46 5.12
C LEU A 188 -12.85 -0.33 4.98
N GLN A 189 -12.56 0.38 6.08
CA GLN A 189 -11.54 1.44 6.12
C GLN A 189 -10.12 0.94 5.81
N LEU A 190 -9.89 -0.38 5.83
CA LEU A 190 -8.62 -0.99 5.47
C LEU A 190 -8.49 -1.21 3.96
N TYR A 191 -9.58 -1.14 3.18
CA TYR A 191 -9.44 -1.18 1.73
C TYR A 191 -8.82 0.12 1.21
N THR A 192 -7.90 0.00 0.27
CA THR A 192 -7.10 1.10 -0.27
C THR A 192 -7.97 2.23 -0.79
N GLU A 193 -9.03 1.93 -1.56
CA GLU A 193 -9.96 2.95 -2.04
C GLU A 193 -10.59 3.76 -0.90
N VAL A 194 -10.95 3.08 0.20
CA VAL A 194 -11.57 3.70 1.37
C VAL A 194 -10.53 4.48 2.17
N GLU A 195 -9.37 3.90 2.46
CA GLU A 195 -8.24 4.57 3.13
C GLU A 195 -7.82 5.83 2.38
N LEU A 196 -7.71 5.75 1.04
CA LEU A 196 -7.32 6.90 0.24
C LEU A 196 -8.38 8.01 0.31
N ALA A 197 -9.67 7.66 0.36
CA ALA A 197 -10.77 8.62 0.40
C ALA A 197 -10.99 9.26 1.79
N VAL A 198 -10.90 8.48 2.88
CA VAL A 198 -11.25 8.95 4.23
C VAL A 198 -10.04 9.35 5.08
N ILE A 199 -8.83 8.91 4.70
CA ILE A 199 -7.60 9.22 5.43
C ILE A 199 -6.65 10.05 4.56
N THR A 200 -6.26 9.53 3.40
CA THR A 200 -5.15 10.12 2.62
C THR A 200 -5.54 11.43 1.94
N ALA A 201 -6.69 11.47 1.26
CA ALA A 201 -7.17 12.68 0.59
C ALA A 201 -7.47 13.81 1.59
N PRO A 202 -8.16 13.56 2.72
CA PRO A 202 -8.42 14.58 3.71
C PRO A 202 -7.17 15.06 4.45
N ALA A 203 -6.17 14.18 4.69
CA ALA A 203 -4.90 14.58 5.32
C ALA A 203 -4.11 15.65 4.55
N MET A 204 -4.44 15.89 3.27
CA MET A 204 -3.83 16.95 2.46
C MET A 204 -4.53 18.31 2.59
N LEU A 205 -5.67 18.39 3.28
CA LEU A 205 -6.45 19.61 3.44
C LEU A 205 -5.89 20.50 4.56
N THR A 206 -6.10 21.80 4.41
CA THR A 206 -5.94 22.76 5.51
C THR A 206 -7.13 22.69 6.47
N LYS A 207 -6.98 23.26 7.67
CA LYS A 207 -8.07 23.33 8.65
C LYS A 207 -9.33 24.00 8.10
N GLU A 208 -9.17 25.07 7.31
CA GLU A 208 -10.30 25.76 6.68
C GLU A 208 -10.99 24.88 5.63
N GLU A 209 -10.21 24.19 4.79
CA GLU A 209 -10.73 23.27 3.77
C GLU A 209 -11.46 22.06 4.39
N HIS A 210 -11.00 21.57 5.55
CA HIS A 210 -11.73 20.54 6.31
C HIS A 210 -13.11 21.03 6.75
N THR A 211 -13.19 22.24 7.31
CA THR A 211 -14.46 22.84 7.72
C THR A 211 -15.39 23.08 6.52
N ASP A 212 -14.86 23.56 5.40
CA ASP A 212 -15.64 23.76 4.17
C ASP A 212 -16.17 22.44 3.60
N MET A 213 -15.36 21.38 3.58
CA MET A 213 -15.79 20.03 3.20
C MET A 213 -16.97 19.53 4.05
N PHE A 214 -16.94 19.76 5.36
CA PHE A 214 -18.03 19.38 6.27
C PHE A 214 -19.30 20.18 5.98
N LEU A 215 -19.21 21.50 5.84
CA LEU A 215 -20.35 22.37 5.55
C LEU A 215 -20.98 22.01 4.19
N ASP A 216 -20.16 21.79 3.16
CA ASP A 216 -20.62 21.42 1.83
C ASP A 216 -21.28 20.03 1.81
N CYS A 217 -20.70 19.06 2.52
CA CYS A 217 -21.28 17.72 2.65
C CYS A 217 -22.64 17.77 3.38
N ALA A 218 -22.69 18.48 4.50
CA ALA A 218 -23.90 18.61 5.30
C ALA A 218 -25.02 19.33 4.52
N ALA A 219 -24.69 20.40 3.78
CA ALA A 219 -25.66 21.11 2.95
C ALA A 219 -26.24 20.23 1.83
N ARG A 220 -25.38 19.44 1.14
CA ARG A 220 -25.84 18.47 0.11
C ARG A 220 -26.77 17.43 0.71
N CYS A 221 -26.40 16.87 1.87
CA CYS A 221 -27.18 15.84 2.54
C CYS A 221 -28.54 16.36 3.03
N LYS A 222 -28.56 17.57 3.59
CA LYS A 222 -29.80 18.24 3.99
C LYS A 222 -30.76 18.47 2.82
N GLU A 223 -30.25 18.86 1.66
CA GLU A 223 -31.07 19.02 0.44
C GLU A 223 -31.65 17.68 -0.03
N LYS A 224 -30.84 16.61 0.01
CA LYS A 224 -31.26 15.25 -0.38
C LYS A 224 -32.15 14.57 0.65
N GLY A 225 -32.09 15.00 1.92
CA GLY A 225 -32.70 14.30 3.05
C GLY A 225 -31.98 12.99 3.39
N THR A 226 -30.65 12.97 3.28
CA THR A 226 -29.79 11.80 3.55
C THR A 226 -28.86 12.07 4.73
N TYR A 227 -28.28 11.01 5.29
CA TYR A 227 -27.19 11.09 6.26
C TYR A 227 -25.83 11.08 5.56
N PHE A 228 -24.80 11.51 6.28
CA PHE A 228 -23.40 11.37 5.89
C PHE A 228 -22.56 10.85 7.06
N MET A 229 -21.39 10.29 6.74
CA MET A 229 -20.40 9.92 7.74
C MET A 229 -19.45 11.10 7.98
N ALA A 230 -19.19 11.39 9.25
CA ALA A 230 -18.26 12.41 9.71
C ALA A 230 -17.17 11.80 10.59
N GLY A 231 -15.90 12.00 10.22
CA GLY A 231 -14.75 11.61 11.01
C GLY A 231 -14.18 12.79 11.80
N ILE A 232 -13.82 12.56 13.06
CA ILE A 232 -13.19 13.56 13.94
C ILE A 232 -11.89 13.00 14.51
N ALA A 233 -10.86 13.85 14.63
CA ALA A 233 -9.64 13.52 15.36
C ALA A 233 -9.48 14.49 16.50
N THR A 234 -9.21 13.93 17.67
CA THR A 234 -8.93 14.69 18.88
C THR A 234 -7.51 14.42 19.35
N LYS A 235 -6.81 15.47 19.81
CA LYS A 235 -5.44 15.38 20.33
C LYS A 235 -5.34 14.47 21.56
N LYS A 236 -6.43 14.32 22.32
CA LYS A 236 -6.49 13.55 23.57
C LYS A 236 -7.13 12.16 23.43
N GLY A 237 -7.95 11.92 22.42
CA GLY A 237 -8.88 10.78 22.38
C GLY A 237 -8.91 10.01 21.06
N GLY A 238 -8.05 10.35 20.10
CA GLY A 238 -7.93 9.61 18.85
C GLY A 238 -9.00 9.95 17.81
N THR A 239 -9.30 9.00 16.90
CA THR A 239 -10.21 9.16 15.78
C THR A 239 -11.55 8.56 16.14
N HIS A 240 -12.62 9.18 15.66
CA HIS A 240 -13.96 8.69 15.89
C HIS A 240 -14.84 9.00 14.68
N ALA A 241 -15.75 8.08 14.36
CA ALA A 241 -16.74 8.27 13.31
C ALA A 241 -18.12 8.48 13.93
N VAL A 242 -18.83 9.50 13.45
CA VAL A 242 -20.20 9.85 13.85
C VAL A 242 -21.08 10.05 12.63
N VAL A 243 -22.39 9.89 12.81
CA VAL A 243 -23.37 10.14 11.75
C VAL A 243 -23.75 11.61 11.76
N GLY A 244 -23.60 12.31 10.64
CA GLY A 244 -24.18 13.62 10.42
C GLY A 244 -25.63 13.48 9.91
N MET A 245 -26.59 13.96 10.70
CA MET A 245 -28.03 13.75 10.45
C MET A 245 -28.70 14.96 9.80
N ASP A 246 -28.26 16.17 10.16
CA ASP A 246 -28.79 17.42 9.60
C ASP A 246 -27.82 18.59 9.87
N GLU A 247 -28.08 19.70 9.20
CA GLU A 247 -27.39 20.98 9.42
C GLU A 247 -28.42 22.04 9.82
N LEU A 248 -28.20 22.70 10.96
CA LEU A 248 -29.09 23.74 11.49
C LEU A 248 -28.33 25.06 11.68
N SER A 249 -28.96 26.15 11.24
CA SER A 249 -28.49 27.50 11.56
C SER A 249 -29.02 27.93 12.93
N GLY A 250 -28.19 28.59 13.73
CA GLY A 250 -28.56 29.06 15.05
C GLY A 250 -27.52 30.00 15.65
N ASN A 251 -27.47 30.06 16.98
CA ASN A 251 -26.48 30.85 17.69
C ASN A 251 -26.14 30.14 19.00
N TRP A 252 -24.94 29.56 19.04
CA TRP A 252 -24.39 28.88 20.20
C TRP A 252 -23.12 29.57 20.65
N THR A 253 -22.79 29.48 21.94
CA THR A 253 -21.56 30.07 22.47
C THR A 253 -20.89 29.07 23.40
N PHE A 254 -19.67 28.67 23.04
CA PHE A 254 -18.80 27.82 23.84
C PHE A 254 -17.46 28.52 23.98
N ASP A 255 -16.91 28.56 25.20
CA ASP A 255 -15.63 29.21 25.52
C ASP A 255 -15.45 30.64 24.97
N GLY A 256 -16.56 31.39 24.86
CA GLY A 256 -16.56 32.76 24.35
C GLY A 256 -16.53 32.89 22.82
N ILE A 257 -16.52 31.79 22.07
CA ILE A 257 -16.63 31.75 20.62
C ILE A 257 -18.10 31.53 20.24
N SER A 258 -18.60 32.29 19.28
CA SER A 258 -19.95 32.12 18.75
C SER A 258 -19.94 31.19 17.53
N TYR A 259 -20.91 30.30 17.45
CA TYR A 259 -21.09 29.34 16.36
C TYR A 259 -22.47 29.56 15.75
N ASP A 260 -22.54 29.62 14.42
CA ASP A 260 -23.77 29.92 13.67
C ASP A 260 -24.40 28.68 13.04
N THR A 261 -23.65 27.58 12.99
CA THR A 261 -24.04 26.32 12.35
C THR A 261 -23.84 25.17 13.34
N CYS A 262 -24.81 24.26 13.38
CA CYS A 262 -24.76 23.02 14.16
C CYS A 262 -25.04 21.85 13.22
N ILE A 263 -24.10 20.91 13.13
CA ILE A 263 -24.33 19.59 12.54
C ILE A 263 -24.88 18.69 13.64
N ILE A 264 -26.12 18.26 13.46
CA ILE A 264 -26.76 17.30 14.36
C ILE A 264 -26.08 15.95 14.15
N THR A 265 -25.60 15.35 15.24
CA THR A 265 -24.91 14.06 15.18
C THR A 265 -25.66 12.95 15.92
N TYR A 266 -25.53 11.73 15.40
CA TYR A 266 -25.62 10.52 16.22
C TYR A 266 -24.22 10.01 16.50
N ASP A 267 -23.89 9.93 17.79
CA ASP A 267 -22.62 9.47 18.30
C ASP A 267 -22.81 8.18 19.11
N SER A 268 -22.25 7.08 18.61
CA SER A 268 -22.34 5.76 19.24
C SER A 268 -21.65 5.68 20.62
N ASN A 269 -20.74 6.59 20.97
CA ASN A 269 -20.15 6.67 22.32
C ASN A 269 -21.11 7.30 23.35
N CYS A 270 -22.13 8.03 22.90
CA CYS A 270 -23.06 8.72 23.80
C CYS A 270 -24.20 7.82 24.30
N VAL A 271 -24.31 6.59 23.81
CA VAL A 271 -25.30 5.61 24.27
C VAL A 271 -24.87 5.06 25.63
N LYS A 272 -25.73 5.18 26.64
CA LYS A 272 -25.45 4.66 27.99
C LYS A 272 -25.61 3.13 28.03
N PRO A 273 -24.61 2.38 28.53
CA PRO A 273 -24.76 0.95 28.79
C PRO A 273 -25.88 0.68 29.81
N GLY A 274 -26.89 -0.11 29.43
CA GLY A 274 -27.90 -0.61 30.36
C GLY A 274 -29.00 0.37 30.79
N THR A 275 -29.22 1.49 30.08
CA THR A 275 -30.36 2.38 30.33
C THR A 275 -31.23 2.60 29.09
N GLU A 276 -32.56 2.61 29.26
CA GLU A 276 -33.56 2.82 28.20
C GLU A 276 -33.82 4.32 27.89
N THR A 277 -32.93 5.27 28.23
CA THR A 277 -33.19 6.71 28.03
C THR A 277 -32.02 7.56 27.53
N SER A 278 -32.31 8.20 26.39
CA SER A 278 -31.61 9.19 25.54
C SER A 278 -30.22 8.81 24.98
N ALA A 279 -30.18 8.70 23.64
CA ALA A 279 -29.01 8.44 22.80
C ALA A 279 -28.50 9.70 22.10
N PHE A 280 -29.15 10.84 22.33
CA PHE A 280 -28.80 12.12 21.75
C PHE A 280 -28.26 13.06 22.82
N LYS A 281 -27.20 13.80 22.50
CA LYS A 281 -26.72 14.89 23.34
C LYS A 281 -26.38 16.11 22.51
N ASP A 282 -26.86 17.28 22.97
CA ASP A 282 -26.52 18.57 22.38
C ASP A 282 -25.00 18.80 22.36
N ASP A 283 -24.28 18.35 23.40
CA ASP A 283 -22.84 18.53 23.53
C ASP A 283 -22.02 17.63 22.60
N ALA A 284 -22.61 16.58 22.00
CA ALA A 284 -21.98 15.71 21.02
C ALA A 284 -22.14 16.19 19.57
N CYS A 285 -22.95 17.23 19.35
CA CYS A 285 -23.09 17.87 18.04
C CYS A 285 -21.83 18.66 17.65
N ILE A 286 -21.62 18.85 16.35
CA ILE A 286 -20.48 19.63 15.84
C ILE A 286 -20.96 21.06 15.58
N TYR A 287 -20.41 22.01 16.32
CA TYR A 287 -20.73 23.43 16.17
C TYR A 287 -19.65 24.11 15.34
N ILE A 288 -20.05 24.84 14.31
CA ILE A 288 -19.15 25.49 13.35
C ILE A 288 -19.51 26.97 13.26
N ASN A 289 -18.49 27.82 13.29
CA ASN A 289 -18.60 29.21 12.88
C ASN A 289 -18.29 29.26 11.38
N SER A 290 -19.31 29.50 10.57
CA SER A 290 -19.19 29.45 9.11
C SER A 290 -18.26 30.54 8.54
N GLU A 291 -18.06 31.65 9.27
CA GLU A 291 -17.20 32.76 8.88
C GLU A 291 -15.74 32.53 9.28
N THR A 292 -15.48 32.18 10.55
CA THR A 292 -14.10 31.99 11.08
C THR A 292 -13.56 30.58 10.88
N LYS A 293 -14.39 29.64 10.40
CA LYS A 293 -14.08 28.22 10.20
C LYS A 293 -13.68 27.45 11.47
N GLN A 294 -13.86 28.07 12.64
CA GLN A 294 -13.65 27.42 13.93
C GLN A 294 -14.77 26.43 14.22
N PHE A 295 -14.44 25.31 14.85
CA PHE A 295 -15.41 24.31 15.31
C PHE A 295 -15.21 23.94 16.78
N CYS A 296 -16.24 23.37 17.39
CA CYS A 296 -16.13 22.64 18.66
C CYS A 296 -17.11 21.46 18.76
N ILE A 297 -16.74 20.47 19.57
CA ILE A 297 -17.56 19.35 20.00
C ILE A 297 -17.45 19.27 21.53
N PRO A 298 -18.34 19.95 22.27
CA PRO A 298 -18.19 20.14 23.71
C PRO A 298 -18.03 18.85 24.52
N ALA A 299 -18.69 17.76 24.13
CA ALA A 299 -18.61 16.45 24.82
C ALA A 299 -17.19 15.88 24.89
N TYR A 300 -16.34 16.22 23.91
CA TYR A 300 -14.96 15.74 23.81
C TYR A 300 -13.94 16.80 24.23
N GLU A 301 -14.39 17.98 24.66
CA GLU A 301 -13.55 19.18 24.74
C GLU A 301 -12.80 19.44 23.41
N ALA A 302 -13.34 18.96 22.28
CA ALA A 302 -12.65 19.05 21.01
C ALA A 302 -12.91 20.42 20.38
N SER A 303 -11.87 21.10 19.91
CA SER A 303 -12.01 22.40 19.26
C SER A 303 -10.82 22.75 18.37
N THR A 304 -11.04 23.69 17.45
CA THR A 304 -9.96 24.29 16.66
C THR A 304 -8.83 24.86 17.54
N GLU A 305 -9.19 25.45 18.68
CA GLU A 305 -8.24 26.06 19.63
C GLU A 305 -7.36 25.01 20.34
N ASN A 306 -7.88 23.79 20.52
CA ASN A 306 -7.14 22.68 21.12
C ASN A 306 -6.29 21.90 20.09
N GLY A 307 -6.35 22.30 18.81
CA GLY A 307 -5.62 21.65 17.72
C GLY A 307 -6.31 20.41 17.17
N ASP A 308 -7.58 20.18 17.52
CA ASP A 308 -8.38 19.08 16.99
C ASP A 308 -8.82 19.35 15.55
N VAL A 309 -9.21 18.30 14.82
CA VAL A 309 -9.55 18.40 13.39
C VAL A 309 -10.79 17.61 13.02
N LEU A 310 -11.64 18.25 12.20
CA LEU A 310 -12.70 17.60 11.45
C LEU A 310 -12.05 16.84 10.30
N LEU A 311 -11.95 15.51 10.39
CA LEU A 311 -11.12 14.71 9.50
C LEU A 311 -11.68 14.59 8.10
N TYR A 312 -12.88 14.02 7.98
CA TYR A 312 -13.50 13.74 6.69
C TYR A 312 -15.02 13.79 6.82
N ALA A 313 -15.69 14.17 5.75
CA ALA A 313 -17.14 14.06 5.64
C ALA A 313 -17.47 13.46 4.27
N THR A 314 -18.25 12.39 4.24
CA THR A 314 -18.60 11.69 2.99
C THR A 314 -20.08 11.38 2.89
N ASP A 315 -20.67 11.81 1.78
CA ASP A 315 -22.03 11.47 1.32
C ASP A 315 -22.01 10.41 0.20
N ASP A 316 -20.90 9.67 0.07
CA ASP A 316 -20.72 8.62 -0.93
C ASP A 316 -21.03 7.22 -0.36
N ASP A 317 -22.27 6.77 -0.49
CA ASP A 317 -22.69 5.43 -0.03
C ASP A 317 -21.92 4.30 -0.70
N SER A 318 -21.38 4.51 -1.92
CA SER A 318 -20.57 3.50 -2.61
C SER A 318 -19.23 3.24 -1.91
N LEU A 319 -18.73 4.21 -1.13
CA LEU A 319 -17.56 4.07 -0.28
C LEU A 319 -17.86 3.20 0.94
N LEU A 320 -19.03 3.39 1.54
CA LEU A 320 -19.51 2.64 2.71
C LEU A 320 -20.01 1.23 2.35
N THR A 321 -20.21 0.95 1.07
CA THR A 321 -20.55 -0.37 0.53
C THR A 321 -19.42 -1.02 -0.28
N TYR A 322 -18.24 -0.39 -0.36
CA TYR A 322 -17.12 -0.94 -1.11
C TYR A 322 -16.67 -2.29 -0.56
N LYS A 323 -16.85 -3.36 -1.34
CA LYS A 323 -16.58 -4.77 -0.94
C LYS A 323 -17.29 -5.21 0.34
N ALA A 324 -18.39 -4.55 0.70
CA ALA A 324 -19.20 -4.86 1.86
C ALA A 324 -19.89 -6.23 1.75
N PRO A 325 -20.21 -6.90 2.88
CA PRO A 325 -20.78 -8.24 2.88
C PRO A 325 -22.24 -8.24 2.39
N ILE A 326 -22.93 -7.10 2.45
CA ILE A 326 -24.29 -6.91 1.98
C ILE A 326 -24.28 -5.80 0.94
N ARG A 327 -24.80 -6.10 -0.26
CA ARG A 327 -24.90 -5.17 -1.41
C ARG A 327 -23.57 -4.50 -1.76
N GLY A 328 -22.47 -5.24 -1.62
CA GLY A 328 -21.12 -4.74 -1.87
C GLY A 328 -20.90 -4.25 -3.30
N THR A 329 -20.23 -3.10 -3.42
CA THR A 329 -19.79 -2.53 -4.70
C THR A 329 -18.34 -2.92 -5.01
N THR A 330 -17.92 -2.75 -6.26
CA THR A 330 -16.52 -2.95 -6.69
C THR A 330 -15.82 -1.64 -7.08
N LYS A 331 -16.50 -0.50 -6.92
CA LYS A 331 -16.03 0.84 -7.26
C LYS A 331 -16.69 1.88 -6.36
N THR A 332 -16.01 2.98 -6.17
CA THR A 332 -16.48 4.14 -5.42
C THR A 332 -16.81 5.30 -6.38
N ASN A 333 -17.61 6.27 -5.95
CA ASN A 333 -17.85 7.52 -6.70
C ASN A 333 -16.80 8.58 -6.37
N THR A 334 -16.17 8.45 -5.20
CA THR A 334 -15.06 9.31 -4.76
C THR A 334 -13.82 9.05 -5.60
N ASP A 335 -13.37 10.07 -6.35
CA ASP A 335 -12.16 9.97 -7.17
C ASP A 335 -10.88 10.08 -6.33
N VAL A 336 -10.21 8.94 -6.15
CA VAL A 336 -8.88 8.84 -5.48
C VAL A 336 -7.77 8.47 -6.47
N SER A 337 -8.03 8.57 -7.76
CA SER A 337 -7.18 8.01 -8.82
C SER A 337 -5.83 8.70 -9.00
N GLU A 338 -5.65 9.86 -8.36
CA GLU A 338 -4.37 10.58 -8.28
C GLU A 338 -3.83 10.66 -6.86
N THR A 339 -4.56 10.15 -5.87
CA THR A 339 -4.16 10.17 -4.46
C THR A 339 -3.18 9.02 -4.22
N VAL A 340 -2.03 9.34 -3.61
CA VAL A 340 -0.97 8.35 -3.36
C VAL A 340 -0.44 8.41 -1.93
N LYS A 341 -0.06 7.24 -1.44
CA LYS A 341 0.65 7.05 -0.17
C LYS A 341 2.09 6.66 -0.46
N LEU A 342 3.03 7.51 -0.06
CA LEU A 342 4.46 7.29 -0.17
C LEU A 342 5.01 6.91 1.21
N LYS A 343 5.67 5.77 1.32
CA LYS A 343 6.30 5.27 2.56
C LYS A 343 7.79 5.05 2.33
N PHE A 344 8.61 5.72 3.11
CA PHE A 344 10.04 5.44 3.21
C PHE A 344 10.28 4.29 4.18
N HIS A 345 11.15 3.38 3.76
CA HIS A 345 11.67 2.30 4.61
C HIS A 345 13.12 2.61 5.01
N ASN A 346 13.84 3.34 4.16
CA ASN A 346 15.15 3.90 4.47
C ASN A 346 15.48 5.12 3.60
N GLY A 347 16.21 6.09 4.16
CA GLY A 347 16.41 7.43 3.59
C GLY A 347 15.32 8.43 4.04
N GLY A 348 15.61 9.72 3.90
CA GLY A 348 14.72 10.80 4.36
C GLY A 348 14.47 11.87 3.30
N LYS A 349 13.36 12.61 3.43
CA LYS A 349 12.91 13.64 2.46
C LYS A 349 14.01 14.65 2.10
N ASP A 350 14.85 15.03 3.07
CA ASP A 350 15.89 16.06 2.90
C ASP A 350 17.02 15.63 1.94
N GLN A 351 17.13 14.33 1.64
CA GLN A 351 18.16 13.78 0.76
C GLN A 351 17.77 13.83 -0.73
N MET A 352 16.52 14.22 -1.04
CA MET A 352 16.00 14.16 -2.40
C MET A 352 15.00 15.28 -2.73
N GLN A 353 14.91 15.58 -4.01
CA GLN A 353 13.81 16.35 -4.57
C GLN A 353 12.81 15.37 -5.14
N LEU A 354 11.52 15.55 -4.84
CA LEU A 354 10.43 14.78 -5.41
C LEU A 354 9.42 15.75 -5.98
N SER A 355 9.07 15.57 -7.25
CA SER A 355 7.94 16.25 -7.87
C SER A 355 6.92 15.23 -8.35
N SER A 356 5.66 15.64 -8.39
CA SER A 356 4.57 14.86 -8.95
C SER A 356 3.87 15.61 -10.06
N THR A 357 3.34 14.87 -11.02
CA THR A 357 2.58 15.39 -12.16
C THR A 357 1.21 14.75 -12.20
N THR A 358 0.16 15.56 -12.20
CA THR A 358 -1.24 15.12 -12.32
C THR A 358 -1.60 14.80 -13.78
N LYS A 359 -2.73 14.12 -13.99
CA LYS A 359 -3.25 13.66 -15.29
C LYS A 359 -3.48 14.81 -16.27
N ASP A 360 -3.74 16.02 -15.76
CA ASP A 360 -3.88 17.24 -16.57
C ASP A 360 -2.52 17.87 -16.97
N GLY A 361 -1.41 17.28 -16.53
CA GLY A 361 -0.04 17.69 -16.85
C GLY A 361 0.53 18.76 -15.93
N GLN A 362 -0.15 19.14 -14.83
CA GLN A 362 0.41 20.07 -13.86
C GLN A 362 1.45 19.38 -12.97
N THR A 363 2.63 20.00 -12.83
CA THR A 363 3.72 19.47 -12.00
C THR A 363 3.89 20.31 -10.75
N TYR A 364 4.06 19.64 -9.63
CA TYR A 364 4.21 20.25 -8.32
C TYR A 364 5.43 19.69 -7.58
N ASP A 365 5.97 20.49 -6.68
CA ASP A 365 6.92 20.04 -5.67
C ASP A 365 6.16 19.15 -4.67
N PHE A 366 6.43 17.85 -4.69
CA PHE A 366 5.67 16.88 -3.90
C PHE A 366 5.79 17.21 -2.43
N TRP A 367 6.96 17.63 -1.95
CA TRP A 367 7.18 17.95 -0.54
C TRP A 367 6.35 19.14 -0.06
N LYS A 368 5.97 20.06 -0.95
CA LYS A 368 5.11 21.21 -0.60
C LYS A 368 3.63 20.86 -0.59
N LEU A 369 3.21 19.95 -1.46
CA LEU A 369 1.83 19.47 -1.47
C LEU A 369 1.61 18.36 -0.44
N SER A 370 2.66 17.62 -0.10
CA SER A 370 2.54 16.48 0.79
C SER A 370 2.44 16.92 2.23
N LYS A 371 1.56 16.26 2.97
CA LYS A 371 1.48 16.36 4.42
C LYS A 371 2.11 15.09 5.01
N VAL A 372 2.99 15.27 6.00
CA VAL A 372 3.58 14.15 6.75
C VAL A 372 2.50 13.60 7.66
N ASN A 373 2.29 12.29 7.62
CA ASN A 373 1.29 11.64 8.45
C ASN A 373 1.85 10.69 9.51
N TYR A 374 3.11 10.26 9.38
CA TYR A 374 3.67 9.38 10.40
C TYR A 374 5.19 9.41 10.40
N GLY A 375 5.77 9.85 11.53
CA GLY A 375 7.18 9.64 11.90
C GLY A 375 8.22 10.16 10.90
N ASP A 376 7.88 11.15 10.07
CA ASP A 376 8.70 11.67 8.95
C ASP A 376 9.00 10.67 7.82
N TYR A 377 8.28 9.53 7.74
CA TYR A 377 8.49 8.53 6.68
C TYR A 377 7.23 8.18 5.88
N ILE A 378 6.02 8.55 6.33
CA ILE A 378 4.79 8.44 5.52
C ILE A 378 4.35 9.81 5.04
N PHE A 379 4.18 9.93 3.72
CA PHE A 379 3.75 11.14 3.04
C PHE A 379 2.56 10.84 2.15
N PHE A 380 1.60 11.75 2.14
CA PHE A 380 0.45 11.70 1.25
C PHE A 380 0.56 12.78 0.21
N GLY A 381 0.13 12.50 -1.02
CA GLY A 381 0.20 13.49 -2.08
C GLY A 381 -0.72 13.16 -3.24
N LYS A 382 -0.66 14.02 -4.26
CA LYS A 382 -1.33 13.82 -5.54
C LYS A 382 -0.34 13.67 -6.68
N GLY A 383 -0.59 12.74 -7.59
CA GLY A 383 0.20 12.55 -8.80
C GLY A 383 -0.14 11.27 -9.56
N SER A 384 0.03 11.33 -10.87
CA SER A 384 -0.04 10.17 -11.78
C SER A 384 1.35 9.69 -12.22
N SER A 385 2.34 10.58 -12.18
CA SER A 385 3.76 10.29 -12.40
C SER A 385 4.61 11.15 -11.47
N PHE A 386 5.85 10.73 -11.24
CA PHE A 386 6.74 11.27 -10.24
C PHE A 386 8.15 11.37 -10.78
N HIS A 387 8.86 12.41 -10.39
CA HIS A 387 10.28 12.59 -10.67
C HIS A 387 11.04 12.78 -9.37
N LEU A 388 12.05 11.94 -9.14
CA LEU A 388 12.89 11.94 -7.94
C LEU A 388 14.33 12.20 -8.33
N GLU A 389 14.97 13.21 -7.71
CA GLU A 389 16.42 13.41 -7.77
C GLU A 389 17.03 13.23 -6.40
N LYS A 390 17.91 12.23 -6.24
CA LYS A 390 18.70 12.00 -5.04
C LYS A 390 20.15 12.36 -5.31
N ASN A 391 20.63 13.41 -4.67
CA ASN A 391 21.97 13.97 -4.92
C ASN A 391 23.02 13.55 -3.89
N GLU A 392 22.60 12.87 -2.84
CA GLU A 392 23.42 12.44 -1.72
C GLU A 392 23.47 10.91 -1.61
N ARG A 393 24.54 10.38 -1.03
CA ARG A 393 24.66 8.96 -0.69
C ARG A 393 24.06 8.73 0.70
N ALA A 394 23.34 7.63 0.88
CA ALA A 394 22.74 7.25 2.16
C ALA A 394 22.83 5.72 2.34
N PRO A 395 23.00 5.16 3.54
CA PRO A 395 23.07 3.71 3.73
C PRO A 395 21.71 3.09 3.45
N GLU A 396 21.59 2.34 2.34
CA GLU A 396 20.34 1.74 1.83
C GLU A 396 19.21 2.78 1.57
N PHE A 397 18.64 2.77 0.37
CA PHE A 397 17.53 3.67 0.05
C PHE A 397 16.35 2.85 -0.43
N ALA A 398 15.22 2.95 0.27
CA ALA A 398 14.04 2.18 -0.06
C ALA A 398 12.77 2.98 0.22
N PHE A 399 11.89 3.02 -0.77
CA PHE A 399 10.57 3.61 -0.61
C PHE A 399 9.54 2.83 -1.42
N SER A 400 8.28 2.97 -1.02
CA SER A 400 7.14 2.44 -1.75
C SER A 400 6.10 3.52 -1.97
N ILE A 401 5.49 3.52 -3.15
CA ILE A 401 4.32 4.30 -3.48
C ILE A 401 3.13 3.36 -3.72
N LYS A 402 2.00 3.66 -3.09
CA LYS A 402 0.72 2.98 -3.29
C LYS A 402 -0.28 3.97 -3.85
N GLY A 403 -0.93 3.61 -4.94
CA GLY A 403 -2.03 4.35 -5.56
C GLY A 403 -3.13 3.40 -6.01
N GLU A 404 -4.14 3.91 -6.70
CA GLU A 404 -5.27 3.12 -7.19
C GLU A 404 -4.82 1.99 -8.14
N GLY A 405 -4.98 0.74 -7.72
CA GLY A 405 -4.71 -0.44 -8.54
C GLY A 405 -3.24 -0.86 -8.61
N TYR A 406 -2.32 -0.27 -7.82
CA TYR A 406 -0.91 -0.63 -7.85
C TYR A 406 -0.12 -0.27 -6.58
N ARG A 407 0.96 -1.02 -6.38
CA ARG A 407 2.07 -0.68 -5.49
C ARG A 407 3.38 -0.81 -6.27
N LEU A 408 4.25 0.17 -6.08
CA LEU A 408 5.63 0.11 -6.52
C LEU A 408 6.55 0.30 -5.32
N ARG A 409 7.51 -0.60 -5.12
CA ARG A 409 8.60 -0.43 -4.16
C ARG A 409 9.94 -0.46 -4.89
N ILE A 410 10.79 0.52 -4.58
CA ILE A 410 12.12 0.65 -5.18
C ILE A 410 13.15 0.57 -4.07
N GLU A 411 14.16 -0.26 -4.26
CA GLU A 411 15.24 -0.44 -3.30
C GLU A 411 16.60 -0.33 -3.98
N GLN A 412 17.51 0.38 -3.32
CA GLN A 412 18.92 0.42 -3.66
C GLN A 412 19.70 -0.29 -2.58
N SER A 413 20.20 -1.48 -2.91
CA SER A 413 21.14 -2.21 -2.06
C SER A 413 22.56 -1.86 -2.47
N GLY A 414 23.29 -1.20 -1.57
CA GLY A 414 24.72 -0.98 -1.72
C GLY A 414 25.50 -2.29 -1.51
N TYR A 415 26.70 -2.40 -2.10
CA TYR A 415 27.60 -3.51 -1.79
C TYR A 415 28.16 -3.34 -0.37
N GLN A 416 28.37 -4.44 0.35
CA GLN A 416 29.02 -4.42 1.66
C GLN A 416 30.38 -3.72 1.56
N ASN A 417 30.62 -2.72 2.41
CA ASN A 417 31.84 -1.93 2.39
C ASN A 417 33.05 -2.87 2.52
N PRO A 418 33.97 -2.90 1.54
CA PRO A 418 35.08 -3.85 1.54
C PRO A 418 36.07 -3.63 2.70
N ASN A 419 35.99 -2.49 3.39
CA ASN A 419 36.81 -2.14 4.54
C ASN A 419 36.08 -2.30 5.88
N ASP A 420 34.75 -2.38 5.89
CA ASP A 420 33.97 -2.67 7.09
C ASP A 420 32.73 -3.53 6.76
N PRO A 421 32.76 -4.84 7.04
CA PRO A 421 31.64 -5.74 6.80
C PRO A 421 30.39 -5.45 7.64
N LYS A 422 30.41 -4.49 8.58
CA LYS A 422 29.21 -4.02 9.27
C LYS A 422 28.55 -2.80 8.61
N LEU A 423 29.16 -2.25 7.57
CA LEU A 423 28.65 -1.11 6.82
C LEU A 423 28.30 -1.55 5.41
N TYR A 424 27.05 -1.36 4.98
CA TYR A 424 26.69 -1.44 3.56
C TYR A 424 27.07 -0.11 2.91
N ASP A 425 27.97 -0.14 1.92
CA ASP A 425 28.38 1.06 1.21
C ASP A 425 27.25 1.49 0.28
N VAL A 426 26.46 2.45 0.78
CA VAL A 426 25.74 3.51 0.06
C VAL A 426 24.67 3.13 -0.98
N GLY A 427 23.40 3.42 -0.66
CA GLY A 427 22.44 3.89 -1.66
C GLY A 427 23.00 5.14 -2.37
N THR A 428 22.82 5.19 -3.69
CA THR A 428 23.57 6.04 -4.62
C THR A 428 22.85 7.33 -4.98
N LYS A 429 23.57 8.21 -5.68
CA LYS A 429 22.95 9.31 -6.41
C LYS A 429 22.18 8.76 -7.61
N CYS A 430 20.97 9.25 -7.81
CA CYS A 430 20.13 8.79 -8.92
C CYS A 430 19.11 9.84 -9.34
N LYS A 431 18.56 9.63 -10.53
CA LYS A 431 17.29 10.22 -10.94
C LYS A 431 16.31 9.09 -11.24
N MET A 432 15.05 9.27 -10.87
CA MET A 432 14.00 8.33 -11.19
C MET A 432 12.80 9.06 -11.75
N ASP A 433 12.24 8.52 -12.83
CA ASP A 433 10.92 8.88 -13.33
C ASP A 433 10.04 7.65 -13.17
N PHE A 434 8.96 7.75 -12.41
CA PHE A 434 8.10 6.60 -12.15
C PHE A 434 6.62 6.94 -12.16
N SER A 435 5.81 5.95 -12.51
CA SER A 435 4.35 6.01 -12.56
C SER A 435 3.78 4.65 -12.18
N LYS A 436 2.47 4.48 -12.34
CA LYS A 436 1.80 3.17 -12.21
C LYS A 436 2.45 2.08 -13.07
N ASP A 437 2.83 2.41 -14.30
CA ASP A 437 3.19 1.42 -15.31
C ASP A 437 4.68 1.42 -15.67
N SER A 438 5.49 2.35 -15.14
CA SER A 438 6.89 2.45 -15.56
C SER A 438 7.78 3.02 -14.47
N VAL A 439 9.04 2.57 -14.47
CA VAL A 439 10.14 3.13 -13.68
C VAL A 439 11.36 3.26 -14.57
N ALA A 440 11.79 4.49 -14.81
CA ALA A 440 13.09 4.80 -15.39
C ALA A 440 14.05 5.20 -14.26
N TYR A 441 15.18 4.53 -14.15
CA TYR A 441 16.22 4.80 -13.18
C TYR A 441 17.50 5.19 -13.91
N THR A 442 18.06 6.34 -13.53
CA THR A 442 19.36 6.81 -14.01
C THR A 442 20.37 6.79 -12.86
N ASN A 443 21.43 6.00 -13.02
CA ASN A 443 22.55 6.01 -12.08
C ASN A 443 23.41 7.26 -12.32
N THR A 444 23.30 8.26 -11.45
CA THR A 444 24.11 9.49 -11.53
C THR A 444 25.34 9.43 -10.63
N ASP A 445 25.61 8.28 -10.04
CA ASP A 445 26.80 8.02 -9.24
C ASP A 445 27.94 7.44 -10.09
N THR A 446 29.09 7.25 -9.45
CA THR A 446 30.34 6.75 -10.02
C THR A 446 30.53 5.25 -9.85
N GLN A 447 29.65 4.59 -9.08
CA GLN A 447 29.69 3.16 -8.81
C GLN A 447 28.49 2.47 -9.43
N LYS A 448 28.67 1.21 -9.85
CA LYS A 448 27.57 0.33 -10.22
C LYS A 448 26.71 0.06 -8.99
N ILE A 449 25.39 0.08 -9.16
CA ILE A 449 24.43 -0.16 -8.07
C ILE A 449 23.42 -1.23 -8.47
N THR A 450 23.04 -2.06 -7.52
CA THR A 450 21.93 -3.00 -7.70
C THR A 450 20.64 -2.31 -7.28
N VAL A 451 19.67 -2.25 -8.19
CA VAL A 451 18.34 -1.70 -7.94
C VAL A 451 17.31 -2.82 -8.05
N SER A 452 16.40 -2.88 -7.09
CA SER A 452 15.26 -3.78 -7.11
C SER A 452 13.98 -2.98 -7.30
N TYR A 453 13.20 -3.34 -8.31
CA TYR A 453 11.85 -2.82 -8.55
C TYR A 453 10.84 -3.91 -8.22
N ILE A 454 9.99 -3.68 -7.24
CA ILE A 454 8.94 -4.60 -6.83
C ILE A 454 7.63 -3.99 -7.31
N PHE A 455 7.07 -4.59 -8.37
CA PHE A 455 5.79 -4.20 -8.93
C PHE A 455 4.73 -5.14 -8.42
N THR A 456 3.67 -4.60 -7.81
CA THR A 456 2.47 -5.34 -7.42
C THR A 456 1.28 -4.65 -8.05
N TYR A 457 0.46 -5.38 -8.80
CA TYR A 457 -0.72 -4.85 -9.47
C TYR A 457 -1.97 -5.55 -8.96
N ASP A 458 -3.03 -4.78 -8.78
CA ASP A 458 -4.32 -5.35 -8.38
C ASP A 458 -4.92 -6.15 -9.54
N GLU A 459 -5.68 -7.19 -9.20
CA GLU A 459 -6.16 -8.17 -10.15
C GLU A 459 -7.07 -7.56 -11.22
N GLY A 460 -7.03 -8.12 -12.44
CA GLY A 460 -7.84 -7.67 -13.58
C GLY A 460 -7.22 -6.55 -14.42
N GLY A 461 -6.08 -5.99 -13.98
CA GLY A 461 -5.33 -4.97 -14.71
C GLY A 461 -4.21 -5.49 -15.62
N TYR A 462 -4.09 -6.81 -15.83
CA TYR A 462 -3.01 -7.46 -16.58
C TYR A 462 -3.43 -8.86 -17.08
N LYS A 463 -2.70 -9.44 -18.04
CA LYS A 463 -3.00 -10.77 -18.64
C LYS A 463 -1.98 -11.87 -18.32
N PHE A 464 -1.11 -11.62 -17.34
CA PHE A 464 -0.04 -12.53 -16.92
C PHE A 464 -0.29 -13.25 -15.58
N ALA A 465 -1.54 -13.36 -15.13
CA ALA A 465 -1.89 -14.26 -14.02
C ALA A 465 -1.50 -15.71 -14.37
N PRO A 466 -0.89 -16.48 -13.46
CA PRO A 466 -0.95 -16.36 -12.01
C PRO A 466 0.06 -15.39 -11.38
N VAL A 467 0.97 -14.77 -12.14
CA VAL A 467 1.93 -13.79 -11.59
C VAL A 467 1.20 -12.51 -11.21
N ALA A 468 1.27 -12.10 -9.93
CA ALA A 468 0.64 -10.86 -9.43
C ALA A 468 1.64 -9.77 -9.08
N SER A 469 2.83 -10.17 -8.62
CA SER A 469 3.93 -9.27 -8.38
C SER A 469 5.21 -9.81 -8.99
N SER A 470 6.14 -8.91 -9.30
CA SER A 470 7.46 -9.28 -9.76
C SER A 470 8.51 -8.33 -9.22
N THR A 471 9.56 -8.92 -8.63
CA THR A 471 10.78 -8.19 -8.30
C THR A 471 11.74 -8.30 -9.47
N ILE A 472 12.05 -7.16 -10.08
CA ILE A 472 13.06 -7.04 -11.14
C ILE A 472 14.31 -6.42 -10.54
N VAL A 473 15.39 -7.20 -10.46
CA VAL A 473 16.68 -6.76 -9.92
C VAL A 473 17.64 -6.51 -11.08
N ILE A 474 18.21 -5.30 -11.13
CA ILE A 474 19.11 -4.87 -12.20
C ILE A 474 20.36 -4.24 -11.61
N ASP A 475 21.52 -4.67 -12.09
CA ASP A 475 22.80 -4.00 -11.84
C ASP A 475 22.96 -2.85 -12.83
N VAL A 476 22.85 -1.59 -12.37
CA VAL A 476 22.90 -0.39 -13.21
C VAL A 476 24.29 0.28 -13.13
N PRO A 477 25.09 0.27 -14.22
CA PRO A 477 26.38 0.97 -14.30
C PRO A 477 26.26 2.50 -14.19
N PRO A 478 27.38 3.19 -13.86
CA PRO A 478 27.44 4.66 -13.84
C PRO A 478 27.00 5.31 -15.16
N ASN A 479 26.21 6.38 -15.07
CA ASN A 479 25.69 7.17 -16.19
C ASN A 479 24.84 6.39 -17.20
N GLN A 480 24.19 5.30 -16.77
CA GLN A 480 23.22 4.58 -17.58
C GLN A 480 21.80 4.79 -17.04
N THR A 481 20.85 4.77 -17.97
CA THR A 481 19.43 4.78 -17.67
C THR A 481 18.81 3.46 -18.08
N ILE A 482 18.10 2.81 -17.16
CA ILE A 482 17.30 1.61 -17.42
C ILE A 482 15.84 1.92 -17.11
N THR A 483 14.94 1.51 -17.99
CA THR A 483 13.49 1.63 -17.81
C THR A 483 12.87 0.25 -17.74
N VAL A 484 12.04 0.01 -16.73
CA VAL A 484 11.16 -1.15 -16.64
C VAL A 484 9.73 -0.66 -16.77
N SER A 485 9.00 -1.16 -17.77
CA SER A 485 7.62 -0.78 -18.04
C SER A 485 6.72 -2.00 -18.14
N LYS A 486 5.56 -1.93 -17.48
CA LYS A 486 4.50 -2.92 -17.56
C LYS A 486 3.95 -2.99 -18.98
N GLN A 487 3.77 -4.22 -19.45
CA GLN A 487 3.06 -4.57 -20.69
C GLN A 487 1.91 -5.53 -20.36
N ASP A 488 1.04 -5.81 -21.34
CA ASP A 488 -0.10 -6.72 -21.16
C ASP A 488 0.33 -8.13 -20.68
N THR A 489 1.51 -8.60 -21.12
CA THR A 489 2.03 -9.97 -20.91
C THR A 489 3.27 -10.04 -20.02
N GLY A 490 3.77 -8.92 -19.48
CA GLY A 490 4.92 -8.90 -18.59
C GLY A 490 5.60 -7.53 -18.51
N PHE A 491 6.92 -7.47 -18.66
CA PHE A 491 7.71 -6.25 -18.47
C PHE A 491 8.70 -6.01 -19.61
N ALA A 492 8.61 -4.84 -20.25
CA ALA A 492 9.65 -4.36 -21.16
C ALA A 492 10.77 -3.70 -20.36
N ILE A 493 12.00 -4.11 -20.61
CA ILE A 493 13.21 -3.65 -19.93
C ILE A 493 14.11 -2.99 -20.95
N THR A 494 14.08 -1.67 -21.03
CA THR A 494 14.73 -0.87 -22.08
C THR A 494 15.80 0.07 -21.54
N GLY A 495 16.76 0.48 -22.38
CA GLY A 495 17.79 1.45 -22.00
C GLY A 495 19.22 1.03 -22.29
N ASP A 496 20.18 1.71 -21.69
CA ASP A 496 21.59 1.64 -22.11
C ASP A 496 22.33 0.40 -21.62
N GLY A 497 23.20 -0.12 -22.48
CA GLY A 497 24.28 -1.03 -22.09
C GLY A 497 23.88 -2.47 -21.80
N GLU A 498 24.90 -3.25 -21.48
CA GLU A 498 24.77 -4.63 -21.03
C GLU A 498 24.47 -4.66 -19.53
N VAL A 499 23.33 -5.24 -19.15
CA VAL A 499 22.93 -5.39 -17.75
C VAL A 499 22.45 -6.80 -17.45
N LEU A 500 22.75 -7.27 -16.24
CA LEU A 500 22.19 -8.51 -15.69
C LEU A 500 20.83 -8.19 -15.06
N VAL A 501 19.81 -8.92 -15.48
CA VAL A 501 18.44 -8.84 -14.97
C VAL A 501 18.12 -10.14 -14.24
N GLN A 502 17.49 -10.02 -13.08
CA GLN A 502 16.89 -11.14 -12.36
C GLN A 502 15.42 -10.83 -12.12
N ALA A 503 14.53 -11.70 -12.60
CA ALA A 503 13.10 -11.60 -12.39
C ALA A 503 12.64 -12.67 -11.40
N ILE A 504 12.03 -12.20 -10.32
CA ILE A 504 11.58 -12.99 -9.18
C ILE A 504 10.08 -12.73 -9.05
N PRO A 505 9.24 -13.45 -9.83
CA PRO A 505 7.79 -13.31 -9.77
C PRO A 505 7.23 -13.95 -8.49
N THR A 506 6.03 -13.51 -8.10
CA THR A 506 5.22 -14.12 -7.05
C THR A 506 3.82 -14.37 -7.58
N ALA A 507 3.27 -15.54 -7.25
CA ALA A 507 1.90 -15.87 -7.62
C ALA A 507 0.90 -14.99 -6.85
N ALA A 508 -0.24 -14.70 -7.45
CA ALA A 508 -1.37 -14.05 -6.78
C ALA A 508 -1.75 -14.82 -5.52
N GLN A 509 -2.15 -14.12 -4.45
CA GLN A 509 -2.47 -14.78 -3.18
C GLN A 509 -3.61 -15.78 -3.35
N LYS A 510 -4.59 -15.49 -4.21
CA LYS A 510 -5.70 -16.41 -4.51
C LYS A 510 -5.23 -17.71 -5.15
N GLU A 511 -4.22 -17.65 -6.01
CA GLU A 511 -3.64 -18.84 -6.65
C GLU A 511 -2.85 -19.66 -5.63
N GLN A 512 -2.13 -18.99 -4.71
CA GLN A 512 -1.44 -19.65 -3.60
C GLN A 512 -2.42 -20.33 -2.64
N ASP A 513 -3.50 -19.65 -2.25
CA ASP A 513 -4.53 -20.16 -1.33
C ASP A 513 -5.33 -21.33 -1.96
N ALA A 514 -5.52 -21.32 -3.28
CA ALA A 514 -6.20 -22.38 -4.03
C ALA A 514 -5.30 -23.58 -4.37
N PHE A 515 -3.98 -23.46 -4.22
CA PHE A 515 -3.03 -24.50 -4.58
C PHE A 515 -3.14 -25.71 -3.63
N ASP A 516 -3.72 -26.80 -4.12
CA ASP A 516 -3.85 -28.07 -3.38
C ASP A 516 -2.71 -29.02 -3.75
N GLY A 517 -1.53 -28.75 -3.20
CA GLY A 517 -0.34 -29.55 -3.44
C GLY A 517 0.74 -29.32 -2.38
N SER A 518 1.80 -30.11 -2.45
CA SER A 518 2.99 -29.91 -1.65
C SER A 518 3.75 -28.66 -2.11
N TYR A 519 4.54 -28.09 -1.20
CA TYR A 519 5.43 -26.98 -1.54
C TYR A 519 6.39 -27.31 -2.70
N GLU A 520 6.79 -28.57 -2.85
CA GLU A 520 7.62 -29.02 -3.98
C GLU A 520 6.86 -28.96 -5.30
N GLU A 521 5.60 -29.39 -5.32
CA GLU A 521 4.74 -29.28 -6.51
C GLU A 521 4.45 -27.81 -6.87
N TYR A 522 4.32 -26.94 -5.86
CA TYR A 522 4.20 -25.49 -6.09
C TYR A 522 5.44 -24.92 -6.77
N LEU A 523 6.63 -25.33 -6.32
CA LEU A 523 7.90 -24.90 -6.92
C LEU A 523 8.09 -25.46 -8.33
N ASP A 524 7.66 -26.69 -8.61
CA ASP A 524 7.74 -27.26 -9.96
C ASP A 524 6.79 -26.55 -10.93
N TRP A 525 5.61 -26.13 -10.44
CA TRP A 525 4.64 -25.35 -11.21
C TRP A 525 5.12 -23.91 -11.44
N PHE A 526 5.36 -23.16 -10.37
CA PHE A 526 5.62 -21.72 -10.44
C PHE A 526 7.10 -21.38 -10.69
N GLY A 527 8.02 -22.33 -10.43
CA GLY A 527 9.47 -22.14 -10.55
C GLY A 527 9.94 -21.79 -11.97
N SER A 528 9.17 -22.18 -12.99
CA SER A 528 9.45 -21.90 -14.41
C SER A 528 9.24 -20.42 -14.80
N TYR A 529 8.59 -19.62 -13.94
CA TYR A 529 8.47 -18.19 -14.12
C TYR A 529 9.71 -17.41 -13.65
N PHE A 530 10.56 -17.99 -12.79
CA PHE A 530 11.82 -17.36 -12.40
C PHE A 530 12.77 -17.36 -13.58
N ILE A 531 13.38 -16.21 -13.89
CA ILE A 531 14.32 -16.12 -14.99
C ILE A 531 15.38 -15.06 -14.71
N ASN A 532 16.61 -15.39 -15.06
CA ASN A 532 17.76 -14.48 -15.03
C ASN A 532 18.38 -14.47 -16.41
N PHE A 533 18.71 -13.28 -16.91
CA PHE A 533 19.31 -13.11 -18.22
C PHE A 533 20.16 -11.86 -18.26
N VAL A 534 21.08 -11.83 -19.22
CA VAL A 534 21.81 -10.63 -19.56
C VAL A 534 21.15 -10.07 -20.81
N ARG A 535 21.00 -8.76 -20.86
CA ARG A 535 20.55 -8.10 -22.08
C ARG A 535 21.50 -6.97 -22.45
N SER A 536 21.82 -6.90 -23.74
CA SER A 536 22.52 -5.77 -24.36
C SER A 536 21.60 -4.94 -25.25
N LYS A 537 20.41 -5.48 -25.53
CA LYS A 537 19.32 -4.87 -26.30
C LYS A 537 18.03 -4.84 -25.49
N ASP A 538 17.09 -4.05 -25.95
CA ASP A 538 15.78 -3.95 -25.32
C ASP A 538 15.07 -5.30 -25.41
N VAL A 539 14.43 -5.69 -24.30
CA VAL A 539 13.81 -7.00 -24.16
C VAL A 539 12.47 -6.91 -23.44
N LEU A 540 11.52 -7.70 -23.91
CA LEU A 540 10.26 -7.96 -23.25
C LEU A 540 10.35 -9.31 -22.54
N LEU A 541 10.34 -9.26 -21.20
CA LEU A 541 10.08 -10.42 -20.37
C LEU A 541 8.58 -10.69 -20.37
N GLN A 542 8.16 -11.82 -20.91
CA GLN A 542 6.77 -12.26 -20.95
C GLN A 542 6.55 -13.42 -19.97
N PHE A 543 5.45 -13.37 -19.24
CA PHE A 543 4.96 -14.52 -18.49
C PHE A 543 3.92 -15.24 -19.33
N ASN A 544 4.31 -16.35 -19.94
CA ASN A 544 3.44 -17.18 -20.76
C ASN A 544 2.55 -18.02 -19.86
N THR A 545 1.27 -17.67 -19.81
CA THR A 545 0.27 -18.33 -18.95
C THR A 545 -0.22 -19.66 -19.51
N GLU A 546 -0.09 -19.88 -20.83
CA GLU A 546 -0.43 -21.17 -21.47
C GLU A 546 0.69 -22.21 -21.29
N LYS A 547 1.95 -21.76 -21.30
CA LYS A 547 3.13 -22.62 -21.12
C LYS A 547 3.63 -22.69 -19.68
N GLU A 548 3.05 -21.89 -18.80
CA GLU A 548 3.43 -21.79 -17.38
C GLU A 548 4.91 -21.45 -17.17
N CYS A 549 5.45 -20.50 -17.95
CA CYS A 549 6.86 -20.13 -17.88
C CYS A 549 7.13 -18.67 -18.28
N SER A 550 8.35 -18.21 -18.03
CA SER A 550 8.86 -16.94 -18.56
C SER A 550 9.53 -17.12 -19.92
N GLU A 551 9.28 -16.18 -20.84
CA GLU A 551 9.87 -16.11 -22.18
C GLU A 551 10.48 -14.73 -22.43
N LEU A 552 11.51 -14.67 -23.27
CA LEU A 552 12.15 -13.42 -23.68
C LEU A 552 11.85 -13.19 -25.16
N VAL A 553 11.54 -11.94 -25.51
CA VAL A 553 11.44 -11.47 -26.90
C VAL A 553 12.16 -10.14 -27.00
N TYR A 554 13.03 -10.01 -27.99
CA TYR A 554 13.94 -8.87 -28.12
C TYR A 554 13.46 -7.88 -29.18
N ASP A 555 13.99 -6.66 -29.09
CA ASP A 555 13.99 -5.65 -30.14
C ASP A 555 15.46 -5.45 -30.57
N PHE A 556 15.97 -6.32 -31.45
CA PHE A 556 17.38 -6.24 -31.86
C PHE A 556 17.64 -5.10 -32.83
N ASP A 557 16.66 -4.77 -33.68
CA ASP A 557 16.79 -3.73 -34.70
C ASP A 557 16.50 -2.30 -34.19
N GLY A 558 15.88 -2.18 -33.02
CA GLY A 558 15.61 -0.93 -32.31
C GLY A 558 14.43 -0.15 -32.87
N ASP A 559 13.44 -0.83 -33.47
CA ASP A 559 12.24 -0.19 -34.03
C ASP A 559 11.11 0.01 -33.00
N GLY A 560 11.28 -0.51 -31.77
CA GLY A 560 10.32 -0.45 -30.68
C GLY A 560 9.31 -1.60 -30.66
N VAL A 561 9.46 -2.60 -31.53
CA VAL A 561 8.63 -3.80 -31.60
C VAL A 561 9.43 -5.01 -31.08
N PHE A 562 8.88 -5.70 -30.09
CA PHE A 562 9.47 -6.94 -29.57
C PHE A 562 8.97 -8.14 -30.37
N ASP A 563 9.67 -8.51 -31.46
CA ASP A 563 9.33 -9.66 -32.30
C ASP A 563 10.51 -10.59 -32.63
N ASP A 564 11.71 -10.29 -32.13
CA ASP A 564 12.89 -11.13 -32.31
C ASP A 564 12.95 -12.27 -31.27
N ALA A 565 13.11 -13.50 -31.75
CA ALA A 565 13.28 -14.67 -30.90
C ALA A 565 14.71 -14.75 -30.33
N PRO A 566 14.89 -15.28 -29.10
CA PRO A 566 16.22 -15.57 -28.55
C PRO A 566 17.04 -16.47 -29.49
N MET A 567 18.34 -16.19 -29.60
CA MET A 567 19.24 -16.90 -30.51
C MET A 567 20.19 -17.82 -29.75
N LEU A 568 20.27 -19.09 -30.17
CA LEU A 568 21.25 -20.02 -29.60
C LEU A 568 22.67 -19.52 -29.84
N GLY A 569 23.46 -19.43 -28.77
CA GLY A 569 24.82 -18.90 -28.74
C GLY A 569 24.92 -17.40 -28.47
N ASP A 570 23.81 -16.67 -28.28
CA ASP A 570 23.75 -15.23 -27.97
C ASP A 570 23.45 -15.02 -26.47
N ALA A 571 24.43 -15.33 -25.63
CA ALA A 571 24.29 -15.36 -24.17
C ALA A 571 24.27 -13.96 -23.53
N ASP A 572 24.61 -12.91 -24.28
CA ASP A 572 24.54 -11.51 -23.84
C ASP A 572 23.31 -10.74 -24.41
N GLY A 573 22.48 -11.42 -25.21
CA GLY A 573 21.26 -10.88 -25.81
C GLY A 573 21.51 -9.64 -26.68
N ASN A 574 22.55 -9.67 -27.52
CA ASN A 574 22.91 -8.55 -28.40
C ASN A 574 22.44 -8.74 -29.87
N GLY A 575 21.92 -9.92 -30.21
CA GLY A 575 21.49 -10.31 -31.55
C GLY A 575 22.61 -10.87 -32.43
N LYS A 576 23.78 -11.20 -31.87
CA LYS A 576 24.94 -11.74 -32.58
C LYS A 576 25.53 -12.93 -31.81
N PRO A 577 25.08 -14.16 -32.12
CA PRO A 577 25.56 -15.32 -31.40
C PRO A 577 27.02 -15.65 -31.73
N TYR A 578 27.68 -16.30 -30.77
CA TYR A 578 29.02 -16.85 -30.87
C TYR A 578 30.12 -15.77 -30.97
N GLU A 579 30.00 -14.69 -30.19
CA GLU A 579 31.01 -13.69 -29.97
C GLU A 579 31.83 -13.97 -28.69
N PRO A 580 32.99 -13.32 -28.50
CA PRO A 580 33.80 -13.50 -27.29
C PRO A 580 33.05 -13.19 -25.98
N ASN A 581 32.03 -12.35 -26.04
CA ASN A 581 31.25 -11.97 -24.88
C ASN A 581 30.26 -13.06 -24.45
N ASP A 582 29.71 -13.83 -25.39
CA ASP A 582 28.89 -15.01 -25.09
C ASP A 582 29.67 -16.08 -24.33
N ILE A 583 30.93 -16.26 -24.70
CA ILE A 583 31.87 -17.14 -23.98
C ILE A 583 32.02 -16.67 -22.54
N TYR A 584 32.18 -15.36 -22.31
CA TYR A 584 32.32 -14.81 -20.97
C TYR A 584 31.08 -15.07 -20.11
N TRP A 585 29.88 -14.79 -20.62
CA TRP A 585 28.65 -14.97 -19.86
C TRP A 585 28.31 -16.43 -19.62
N THR A 586 28.53 -17.30 -20.59
CA THR A 586 28.39 -18.75 -20.43
C THR A 586 29.36 -19.28 -19.37
N ALA A 587 30.64 -18.90 -19.43
CA ALA A 587 31.62 -19.29 -18.41
C ALA A 587 31.25 -18.77 -17.02
N LEU A 588 30.77 -17.52 -16.92
CA LEU A 588 30.33 -16.92 -15.66
C LEU A 588 29.08 -17.62 -15.10
N HIS A 589 28.12 -17.99 -15.96
CA HIS A 589 26.96 -18.79 -15.58
C HIS A 589 27.41 -20.09 -14.91
N ILE A 590 28.26 -20.87 -15.59
CA ILE A 590 28.77 -22.15 -15.09
C ILE A 590 29.50 -21.96 -13.75
N ALA A 591 30.37 -20.96 -13.67
CA ALA A 591 31.12 -20.67 -12.45
C ALA A 591 30.20 -20.33 -11.26
N LYS A 592 29.17 -19.49 -11.47
CA LYS A 592 28.21 -19.14 -10.40
C LYS A 592 27.33 -20.33 -10.00
N LYS A 593 26.81 -21.10 -10.96
CA LYS A 593 26.04 -22.32 -10.69
C LYS A 593 26.85 -23.40 -9.95
N ALA A 594 28.18 -23.43 -10.14
CA ALA A 594 29.03 -24.38 -9.44
C ALA A 594 29.17 -24.06 -7.93
N VAL A 595 29.21 -22.78 -7.56
CA VAL A 595 29.48 -22.33 -6.17
C VAL A 595 28.22 -22.02 -5.37
N ILE A 596 27.07 -21.88 -6.03
CA ILE A 596 25.82 -21.57 -5.35
C ILE A 596 25.39 -22.71 -4.42
N GLY A 597 24.96 -22.34 -3.22
CA GLY A 597 24.52 -23.28 -2.17
C GLY A 597 23.32 -24.12 -2.61
N HIS A 598 23.21 -25.34 -2.08
CA HIS A 598 22.16 -26.29 -2.46
C HIS A 598 20.73 -25.73 -2.30
N GLY A 599 20.47 -24.92 -1.28
CA GLY A 599 19.15 -24.31 -1.05
C GLY A 599 18.76 -23.23 -2.06
N SER A 600 19.73 -22.53 -2.64
CA SER A 600 19.48 -21.38 -3.54
C SER A 600 19.48 -21.77 -5.02
N ARG A 601 19.88 -23.00 -5.36
CA ARG A 601 19.94 -23.52 -6.75
C ARG A 601 18.60 -23.57 -7.46
N ARG A 602 17.50 -23.60 -6.71
CA ARG A 602 16.13 -23.68 -7.26
C ARG A 602 15.58 -22.32 -7.70
N TYR A 603 15.94 -21.25 -7.01
CA TYR A 603 15.50 -19.88 -7.34
C TYR A 603 16.46 -19.19 -8.31
N TYR A 604 17.74 -19.50 -8.19
CA TYR A 604 18.76 -18.92 -9.05
C TYR A 604 18.89 -19.71 -10.35
N GLN A 605 18.26 -19.20 -11.41
CA GLN A 605 18.30 -19.83 -12.74
C GLN A 605 19.64 -19.64 -13.48
N GLY A 606 20.59 -18.88 -12.92
CA GLY A 606 21.89 -18.63 -13.55
C GLY A 606 22.03 -17.17 -13.95
N ASN A 607 22.86 -16.89 -14.95
CA ASN A 607 22.87 -15.56 -15.61
C ASN A 607 22.36 -15.61 -17.05
N VAL A 608 22.20 -16.81 -17.62
CA VAL A 608 21.94 -17.02 -19.05
C VAL A 608 20.82 -18.04 -19.15
N PRO A 609 19.74 -17.77 -19.88
CA PRO A 609 18.68 -18.71 -20.23
C PRO A 609 19.20 -19.92 -21.01
N ASN A 610 18.61 -21.10 -20.79
CA ASN A 610 18.95 -22.30 -21.54
C ASN A 610 18.80 -22.10 -23.06
N ILE A 611 17.77 -21.38 -23.51
CA ILE A 611 17.53 -21.15 -24.95
C ILE A 611 18.69 -20.42 -25.67
N GLU A 612 19.50 -19.67 -24.93
CA GLU A 612 20.62 -18.89 -25.47
C GLU A 612 21.97 -19.60 -25.36
N ALA A 613 22.11 -20.61 -24.48
CA ALA A 613 23.42 -21.23 -24.24
C ALA A 613 23.44 -22.74 -24.04
N ASP A 614 22.32 -23.46 -24.04
CA ASP A 614 22.27 -24.93 -23.99
C ASP A 614 22.37 -25.51 -25.42
N THR A 615 23.60 -25.65 -25.92
CA THR A 615 23.88 -26.01 -27.32
C THR A 615 23.64 -27.48 -27.63
N ASP A 616 23.69 -28.35 -26.61
CA ASP A 616 23.39 -29.78 -26.75
C ASP A 616 21.95 -30.15 -26.37
N ASN A 617 21.17 -29.18 -25.88
CA ASN A 617 19.74 -29.27 -25.53
C ASN A 617 19.46 -30.34 -24.47
N ASN A 618 20.35 -30.47 -23.49
CA ASN A 618 20.22 -31.42 -22.38
C ASN A 618 19.48 -30.82 -21.15
N GLY A 619 19.12 -29.54 -21.21
CA GLY A 619 18.47 -28.76 -20.16
C GLY A 619 19.43 -28.09 -19.18
N LYS A 620 20.75 -28.12 -19.43
CA LYS A 620 21.78 -27.59 -18.53
C LYS A 620 22.90 -26.93 -19.31
N ILE A 621 23.21 -25.70 -18.95
CA ILE A 621 24.40 -25.00 -19.43
C ILE A 621 25.63 -25.49 -18.64
N ASP A 622 26.51 -26.24 -19.29
CA ASP A 622 27.74 -26.78 -18.73
C ASP A 622 28.96 -26.58 -19.66
N THR A 623 30.06 -27.26 -19.34
CA THR A 623 31.33 -27.09 -20.06
C THR A 623 31.28 -27.56 -21.51
N ASN A 624 30.35 -28.46 -21.88
CA ASN A 624 30.15 -28.85 -23.27
C ASN A 624 29.61 -27.68 -24.08
N ASP A 625 28.62 -26.98 -23.53
CA ASP A 625 28.05 -25.81 -24.21
C ASP A 625 29.06 -24.68 -24.37
N LEU A 626 29.84 -24.43 -23.31
CA LEU A 626 30.93 -23.48 -23.37
C LEU A 626 31.94 -23.85 -24.47
N PHE A 627 32.25 -25.13 -24.64
CA PHE A 627 33.15 -25.60 -25.69
C PHE A 627 32.57 -25.34 -27.07
N ASP A 628 31.28 -25.64 -27.28
CA ASP A 628 30.60 -25.43 -28.55
C ASP A 628 30.56 -23.94 -28.93
N ILE A 629 30.23 -23.06 -27.98
CA ILE A 629 30.22 -21.61 -28.19
C ILE A 629 31.62 -21.09 -28.55
N VAL A 630 32.66 -21.52 -27.81
CA VAL A 630 34.07 -21.17 -28.11
C VAL A 630 34.47 -21.64 -29.50
N TYR A 631 34.08 -22.87 -29.87
CA TYR A 631 34.41 -23.47 -31.15
C TYR A 631 33.75 -22.70 -32.32
N GLU A 632 32.46 -22.40 -32.21
CA GLU A 632 31.73 -21.62 -33.22
C GLU A 632 32.28 -20.20 -33.36
N CYS A 633 32.60 -19.54 -32.23
CA CYS A 633 33.24 -18.24 -32.22
C CYS A 633 34.58 -18.25 -32.97
N ALA A 634 35.42 -19.27 -32.71
CA ALA A 634 36.71 -19.41 -33.37
C ALA A 634 36.59 -19.66 -34.88
N LEU A 635 35.61 -20.46 -35.32
CA LEU A 635 35.36 -20.71 -36.74
C LEU A 635 34.93 -19.44 -37.49
N ARG A 636 33.98 -18.68 -36.92
CA ARG A 636 33.50 -17.40 -37.48
C ARG A 636 34.63 -16.37 -37.51
N GLY A 637 35.39 -16.24 -36.42
CA GLY A 637 36.56 -15.35 -36.36
C GLY A 637 37.66 -15.69 -37.38
N ALA A 638 37.78 -16.97 -37.77
CA ALA A 638 38.68 -17.41 -38.82
C ALA A 638 38.11 -17.29 -40.25
N GLY A 639 36.86 -16.84 -40.41
CA GLY A 639 36.17 -16.75 -41.70
C GLY A 639 35.83 -18.12 -42.31
N LEU A 640 35.72 -19.17 -41.49
CA LEU A 640 35.36 -20.53 -41.92
C LEU A 640 33.85 -20.79 -41.89
N LYS A 641 33.08 -19.86 -41.30
CA LYS A 641 31.62 -19.84 -41.25
C LYS A 641 31.12 -18.41 -41.45
#